data_AF-A0A2V7XR16-F1
#
_entry.id   AF-A0A2V7XR16-F1
#
_cell.length_a   1.000
_cell.length_b   1.000
_cell.length_c   1.000
_cell.angle_alpha   90.00
_cell.angle_beta   90.00
_cell.angle_gamma   90.00
#
_symmetry.space_group_name_H-M   'P 1'
#
loop_
_entity.id
_entity.type
_entity.pdbx_description
1 polymer ?
#
loop_
_entity_poly.entity_id
_entity_poly.type
_entity_poly.pdbx_seq_one_letter_code
_entity_poly.pdbx_strand_id
1 'polypeptide(L)'
;MAEIHTILVVDDHPDNRELLVRRLEKEGFQVRGAENGRAALGQLKDGQVSLVLLDIMMPEMSGLEVLQAVREAYSPAELPVIMVTAKTQSDDVVEALGQGANDYVTKPIDFPVALARIHAQLRIRQPPPDDEVASPHDLKPGLVLDGRYKLEGKIGAGNFGTVYRARHLELDHAVAVKVLQTSAVTHPDAVARFRREGVTACRVRHPHAVTVLDFGVTPRGVAYLVMELLAGYALEDEMKGCRPLPVGRSLRIVSAVCDALAEAHRAGIVHRDIKPGNVFLHQAGGQEVPKVLDFGIAKIAGSAALQQKVTLEGWIVGTPAYMAPERFGSETVSGQADVYSAGVMLFQMLTGRLPFDRSWPRCASGRTSGPARARWRRGWPRSSRPRPPRAFDRAFDTPRERLLESFCAMTPAERWVEEVARTTRPARVAWCDGSAAENERLRGEMLADGTLLALNPVAAPGCTLHRSHPSDVARTEHLTFIASRRPEDSGPTNNWMAPAEAREKVGPLFAGAMKGRTMYVVPYVMGPLGSPFSKVGLEVTDSAYVVANMRLMTRMGTPARDQLGSGEEFVPGLHSLGDLSPERRFIVHYPEERLIWSVGSGYGGNALLGKKCFALRIASTMARDQGWMAEHMLILELELPGGERHYIAAAFPSACGKTNLAMLQSPLEHLGYKVRTIGDDIAWLRPGADGRLWAVNPEAGFFGVVPGTGPDTNPAAMATISHDTIFTNVAVTPDGVPWWEGKDKTPPARLIDWQGRPWDRTGKAAHPNSRFTAAASQCPTMSPRWEDPQGVPLSAIIFGGRRARVAPLVFQSRDWEHGVFVGATMGSETTAAATGQVGVVRRDPMAMLPFCGYNMADYFQHWLGMRTRLARPPAIFHVNWFRTGPDGRFLWPGFGQNLRVLLWMIERVKGKGAADETPIGLVPGEGGIDFEGLGLSRAEQDALVRVERDEWAAEVPEIRAFFDRFGDRIPDALVRSLDTLAHQLTTATV
;
A
#
# COMPACT_ATOMS: atom_id res chain seq x y z
N MET A 1 29.31 51.36 10.20
CA MET A 1 27.87 51.15 10.45
C MET A 1 27.48 49.90 9.68
N ALA A 2 26.78 48.94 10.29
CA ALA A 2 26.35 47.73 9.57
C ALA A 2 25.42 48.14 8.41
N GLU A 3 25.67 47.59 7.22
CA GLU A 3 24.83 47.83 6.05
C GLU A 3 23.45 47.20 6.30
N ILE A 4 22.40 48.02 6.37
CA ILE A 4 21.03 47.54 6.61
C ILE A 4 20.47 47.08 5.26
N HIS A 5 20.33 45.76 5.09
CA HIS A 5 19.78 45.19 3.86
C HIS A 5 18.24 45.29 3.85
N THR A 6 17.70 45.70 2.69
CA THR A 6 16.25 45.72 2.45
C THR A 6 15.82 44.46 1.69
N ILE A 7 14.90 43.66 2.24
CA ILE A 7 14.34 42.46 1.61
C ILE A 7 12.94 42.76 1.10
N LEU A 8 12.64 42.43 -0.16
CA LEU A 8 11.29 42.49 -0.71
C LEU A 8 10.64 41.09 -0.64
N VAL A 9 9.56 40.96 0.12
CA VAL A 9 8.74 39.73 0.21
C VAL A 9 7.53 39.89 -0.69
N VAL A 10 7.41 39.03 -1.69
CA VAL A 10 6.31 39.01 -2.67
C VAL A 10 5.57 37.69 -2.52
N ASP A 11 4.35 37.77 -1.98
CA ASP A 11 3.45 36.63 -1.77
C ASP A 11 2.03 37.19 -1.78
N ASP A 12 1.11 36.57 -2.50
CA ASP A 12 -0.28 37.02 -2.64
C ASP A 12 -1.11 36.76 -1.38
N HIS A 13 -0.72 35.75 -0.60
CA HIS A 13 -1.39 35.40 0.64
C HIS A 13 -0.97 36.35 1.78
N PRO A 14 -1.92 37.11 2.38
CA PRO A 14 -1.58 38.13 3.38
C PRO A 14 -0.89 37.55 4.63
N ASP A 15 -1.34 36.39 5.10
CA ASP A 15 -0.77 35.75 6.30
C ASP A 15 0.69 35.29 6.11
N ASN A 16 1.03 34.75 4.93
CA ASN A 16 2.40 34.31 4.62
C ASN A 16 3.34 35.52 4.53
N ARG A 17 2.88 36.57 3.84
CA ARG A 17 3.61 37.82 3.69
C ARG A 17 3.86 38.49 5.05
N GLU A 18 2.83 38.62 5.88
CA GLU A 18 2.95 39.23 7.21
C GLU A 18 3.85 38.42 8.15
N LEU A 19 3.76 37.08 8.11
CA LEU A 19 4.62 36.20 8.89
C LEU A 19 6.10 36.36 8.53
N LEU A 20 6.43 36.36 7.23
CA LEU A 20 7.80 36.51 6.74
C LEU A 20 8.35 37.90 7.05
N VAL A 21 7.56 38.95 6.84
CA VAL A 21 7.93 40.33 7.20
C VAL A 21 8.31 40.40 8.67
N ARG A 22 7.42 39.98 9.58
CA ARG A 22 7.67 40.04 11.03
C ARG A 22 8.89 39.23 11.45
N ARG A 23 9.12 38.06 10.85
CA ARG A 23 10.27 37.21 11.23
C ARG A 23 11.59 37.78 10.71
N LEU A 24 11.63 38.33 9.50
CA LEU A 24 12.84 38.95 8.94
C LEU A 24 13.19 40.28 9.63
N GLU A 25 12.19 41.07 10.02
CA GLU A 25 12.42 42.29 10.82
C GLU A 25 13.05 41.97 12.18
N LYS A 26 12.65 40.87 12.83
CA LYS A 26 13.27 40.39 14.07
C LYS A 26 14.75 40.03 13.91
N GLU A 27 15.16 39.60 12.72
CA GLU A 27 16.56 39.31 12.37
C GLU A 27 17.35 40.56 11.94
N GLY A 28 16.74 41.75 12.02
CA GLY A 28 17.40 43.04 11.78
C GLY A 28 17.38 43.54 10.33
N PHE A 29 16.59 42.92 9.45
CA PHE A 29 16.41 43.41 8.08
C PHE A 29 15.35 44.52 8.01
N GLN A 30 15.50 45.45 7.06
CA GLN A 30 14.35 46.23 6.59
C GLN A 30 13.56 45.38 5.60
N VAL A 31 12.24 45.28 5.75
CA VAL A 31 11.42 44.41 4.89
C VAL A 31 10.29 45.20 4.26
N ARG A 32 10.08 44.98 2.96
CA ARG A 32 8.94 45.51 2.19
C ARG A 32 8.08 44.36 1.72
N GLY A 33 6.76 44.51 1.80
CA GLY A 33 5.80 43.53 1.29
C GLY A 33 5.19 43.99 -0.04
N ALA A 34 5.03 43.07 -0.99
CA ALA A 34 4.23 43.27 -2.19
C ALA A 34 3.19 42.14 -2.32
N GLU A 35 1.96 42.51 -2.67
CA GLU A 35 0.83 41.58 -2.73
C GLU A 35 0.65 40.90 -4.10
N ASN A 36 1.38 41.34 -5.12
CA ASN A 36 1.39 40.73 -6.45
C ASN A 36 2.64 41.16 -7.24
N GLY A 37 2.84 40.55 -8.41
CA GLY A 37 3.98 40.83 -9.28
C GLY A 37 4.09 42.28 -9.77
N ARG A 38 2.97 42.95 -10.09
CA ARG A 38 3.00 44.36 -10.54
C ARG A 38 3.45 45.30 -9.43
N ALA A 39 2.93 45.11 -8.21
CA ALA A 39 3.33 45.86 -7.04
C ALA A 39 4.82 45.66 -6.73
N ALA A 40 5.32 44.43 -6.86
CA ALA A 40 6.74 44.13 -6.70
C ALA A 40 7.62 44.87 -7.72
N LEU A 41 7.28 44.81 -9.01
CA LEU A 41 8.02 45.51 -10.06
C LEU A 41 7.95 47.04 -9.92
N GLY A 42 6.84 47.59 -9.42
CA GLY A 42 6.74 49.01 -9.06
C GLY A 42 7.71 49.39 -7.94
N GLN A 43 7.73 48.62 -6.85
CA GLN A 43 8.62 48.89 -5.72
C GLN A 43 10.12 48.73 -6.06
N LEU A 44 10.45 47.88 -7.03
CA LEU A 44 11.82 47.73 -7.55
C LEU A 44 12.30 48.92 -8.39
N LYS A 45 11.40 49.77 -8.90
CA LYS A 45 11.78 51.02 -9.58
C LYS A 45 12.08 52.16 -8.60
N ASP A 46 11.47 52.11 -7.42
CA ASP A 46 11.44 53.23 -6.46
C ASP A 46 12.37 53.04 -5.24
N GLY A 47 13.21 52.00 -5.18
CA GLY A 47 14.13 51.84 -4.04
C GLY A 47 15.22 50.77 -4.16
N GLN A 48 16.21 50.86 -3.26
CA GLN A 48 17.30 49.89 -3.13
C GLN A 48 16.83 48.62 -2.40
N VAL A 49 16.37 47.63 -3.15
CA VAL A 49 16.15 46.26 -2.63
C VAL A 49 17.47 45.49 -2.74
N SER A 50 17.82 44.75 -1.67
CA SER A 50 19.03 43.94 -1.58
C SER A 50 18.80 42.47 -1.95
N LEU A 51 17.56 41.97 -1.78
CA LEU A 51 17.15 40.60 -2.12
C LEU A 51 15.62 40.51 -2.27
N VAL A 52 15.14 39.65 -3.15
CA VAL A 52 13.69 39.37 -3.32
C VAL A 52 13.38 37.92 -2.89
N LEU A 53 12.39 37.75 -2.01
CA LEU A 53 11.72 36.48 -1.75
C LEU A 53 10.42 36.47 -2.56
N LEU A 54 10.28 35.52 -3.48
CA LEU A 54 9.25 35.57 -4.52
C LEU A 54 8.44 34.29 -4.58
N ASP A 55 7.16 34.36 -4.24
CA ASP A 55 6.24 33.24 -4.43
C ASP A 55 6.05 32.92 -5.91
N ILE A 56 6.02 31.63 -6.25
CA ILE A 56 5.80 31.16 -7.63
C ILE A 56 4.35 31.34 -8.03
N MET A 57 3.42 30.99 -7.13
CA MET A 57 1.98 30.91 -7.42
C MET A 57 1.28 32.19 -7.01
N MET A 58 1.28 33.20 -7.89
CA MET A 58 0.57 34.46 -7.65
C MET A 58 -0.44 34.74 -8.77
N PRO A 59 -1.63 35.29 -8.45
CA PRO A 59 -2.62 35.71 -9.43
C PRO A 59 -2.12 36.91 -10.26
N GLU A 60 -2.64 37.04 -11.48
CA GLU A 60 -2.32 38.06 -12.50
C GLU A 60 -0.92 37.99 -13.12
N MET A 61 0.12 37.75 -12.33
CA MET A 61 1.51 37.62 -12.78
C MET A 61 2.24 36.63 -11.88
N SER A 62 2.64 35.49 -12.44
CA SER A 62 3.35 34.43 -11.73
C SER A 62 4.74 34.88 -11.26
N GLY A 63 5.28 34.19 -10.25
CA GLY A 63 6.64 34.47 -9.79
C GLY A 63 7.71 34.27 -10.87
N LEU A 64 7.49 33.35 -11.82
CA LEU A 64 8.40 33.16 -12.95
C LEU A 64 8.40 34.36 -13.90
N GLU A 65 7.22 34.92 -14.20
CA GLU A 65 7.10 36.12 -15.03
C GLU A 65 7.74 37.35 -14.36
N VAL A 66 7.60 37.47 -13.04
CA VAL A 66 8.28 38.52 -12.25
C VAL A 66 9.78 38.32 -12.28
N LEU A 67 10.27 37.08 -12.09
CA LEU A 67 11.70 36.77 -12.17
C LEU A 67 12.28 37.13 -13.54
N GLN A 68 11.57 36.79 -14.62
CA GLN A 68 11.99 37.14 -15.97
C GLN A 68 12.12 38.66 -16.13
N ALA A 69 11.10 39.43 -15.72
CA ALA A 69 11.14 40.89 -15.78
C ALA A 69 12.25 41.50 -14.91
N VAL A 70 12.55 40.90 -13.75
CA VAL A 70 13.68 41.31 -12.90
C VAL A 70 15.01 41.05 -13.61
N ARG A 71 15.15 39.92 -14.32
CA ARG A 71 16.38 39.53 -15.01
C ARG A 71 16.65 40.33 -16.29
N GLU A 72 15.63 40.97 -16.86
CA GLU A 72 15.81 41.96 -17.93
C GLU A 72 16.48 43.25 -17.43
N ALA A 73 16.33 43.59 -16.14
CA ALA A 73 16.84 44.83 -15.55
C ALA A 73 18.04 44.65 -14.61
N TYR A 74 18.19 43.49 -13.97
CA TYR A 74 19.20 43.21 -12.95
C TYR A 74 19.84 41.83 -13.13
N SER A 75 21.16 41.77 -13.09
CA SER A 75 21.87 40.49 -13.03
C SER A 75 21.60 39.75 -11.70
N PRO A 76 21.79 38.41 -11.64
CA PRO A 76 21.65 37.66 -10.38
C PRO A 76 22.56 38.13 -9.25
N ALA A 77 23.71 38.74 -9.58
CA ALA A 77 24.62 39.32 -8.58
C ALA A 77 24.13 40.69 -8.09
N GLU A 78 23.52 41.50 -8.96
CA GLU A 78 22.99 42.82 -8.59
C GLU A 78 21.72 42.73 -7.76
N LEU A 79 20.80 41.82 -8.10
CA LEU A 79 19.57 41.60 -7.34
C LEU A 79 19.27 40.10 -7.20
N PRO A 80 19.70 39.47 -6.10
CA PRO A 80 19.40 38.08 -5.82
C PRO A 80 17.89 37.84 -5.64
N VAL A 81 17.39 36.77 -6.25
CA VAL A 81 15.99 36.33 -6.11
C VAL A 81 15.96 34.90 -5.58
N ILE A 82 15.26 34.69 -4.48
CA ILE A 82 14.99 33.39 -3.88
C ILE A 82 13.52 33.05 -4.10
N MET A 83 13.25 31.97 -4.84
CA MET A 83 11.87 31.55 -5.11
C MET A 83 11.26 30.82 -3.92
N VAL A 84 9.97 31.01 -3.65
CA VAL A 84 9.22 30.27 -2.65
C VAL A 84 8.25 29.34 -3.39
N THR A 85 8.38 28.02 -3.20
CA THR A 85 7.71 26.98 -4.02
C THR A 85 6.98 25.93 -3.17
N ALA A 86 5.94 25.28 -3.69
CA ALA A 86 5.30 24.15 -3.04
C ALA A 86 6.12 22.84 -3.19
N LYS A 87 6.13 21.99 -2.15
CA LYS A 87 6.94 20.75 -2.08
C LYS A 87 6.65 19.72 -3.20
N THR A 88 5.53 19.86 -3.92
CA THR A 88 5.04 18.91 -4.94
C THR A 88 5.42 19.24 -6.38
N GLN A 89 6.10 20.35 -6.66
CA GLN A 89 6.42 20.81 -8.02
C GLN A 89 7.93 20.95 -8.25
N SER A 90 8.61 19.83 -8.54
CA SER A 90 10.05 19.84 -8.81
C SER A 90 10.43 20.51 -10.14
N ASP A 91 9.49 20.59 -11.08
CA ASP A 91 9.74 21.18 -12.41
C ASP A 91 9.85 22.71 -12.33
N ASP A 92 9.02 23.35 -11.50
CA ASP A 92 9.02 24.80 -11.26
C ASP A 92 10.35 25.29 -10.65
N VAL A 93 11.00 24.45 -9.82
CA VAL A 93 12.34 24.76 -9.26
C VAL A 93 13.41 24.73 -10.34
N VAL A 94 13.34 23.73 -11.23
CA VAL A 94 14.29 23.60 -12.34
C VAL A 94 14.12 24.75 -13.32
N GLU A 95 12.88 25.13 -13.61
CA GLU A 95 12.53 26.26 -14.47
C GLU A 95 13.01 27.59 -13.87
N ALA A 96 12.71 27.86 -12.60
CA ALA A 96 13.14 29.07 -11.91
C ALA A 96 14.67 29.24 -11.90
N LEU A 97 15.42 28.19 -11.57
CA LEU A 97 16.88 28.24 -11.59
C LEU A 97 17.40 28.42 -13.02
N GLY A 98 16.74 27.83 -14.02
CA GLY A 98 17.05 28.02 -15.43
C GLY A 98 16.83 29.45 -15.92
N GLN A 99 15.84 30.15 -15.36
CA GLN A 99 15.52 31.56 -15.64
C GLN A 99 16.37 32.55 -14.82
N GLY A 100 17.30 32.07 -13.99
CA GLY A 100 18.26 32.90 -13.26
C GLY A 100 17.86 33.24 -11.82
N ALA A 101 16.95 32.48 -11.19
CA ALA A 101 16.81 32.54 -9.74
C ALA A 101 18.12 32.12 -9.05
N ASN A 102 18.43 32.76 -7.92
CA ASN A 102 19.65 32.49 -7.18
C ASN A 102 19.52 31.28 -6.27
N ASP A 103 18.31 31.05 -5.73
CA ASP A 103 18.00 29.95 -4.84
C ASP A 103 16.48 29.74 -4.75
N TYR A 104 16.02 28.74 -3.98
CA TYR A 104 14.61 28.49 -3.70
C TYR A 104 14.36 27.99 -2.26
N VAL A 105 13.14 28.13 -1.74
CA VAL A 105 12.71 27.62 -0.44
C VAL A 105 11.35 26.94 -0.59
N THR A 106 11.15 25.80 0.06
CA THR A 106 9.89 25.04 -0.03
C THR A 106 8.88 25.47 1.02
N LYS A 107 7.58 25.56 0.67
CA LYS A 107 6.45 25.70 1.58
C LYS A 107 6.07 24.32 2.17
N PRO A 108 5.76 24.24 3.49
CA PRO A 108 5.85 25.31 4.49
C PRO A 108 7.30 25.71 4.76
N ILE A 109 7.53 27.02 4.92
CA ILE A 109 8.88 27.60 4.99
C ILE A 109 9.57 27.24 6.30
N ASP A 110 10.69 26.52 6.21
CA ASP A 110 11.65 26.35 7.30
C ASP A 110 12.47 27.64 7.44
N PHE A 111 12.13 28.46 8.45
CA PHE A 111 12.67 29.81 8.59
C PHE A 111 14.18 29.86 8.83
N PRO A 112 14.81 29.02 9.69
CA PRO A 112 16.27 28.88 9.77
C PRO A 112 16.94 28.63 8.41
N VAL A 113 16.36 27.77 7.58
CA VAL A 113 16.90 27.46 6.24
C VAL A 113 16.74 28.66 5.29
N ALA A 114 15.58 29.32 5.31
CA ALA A 114 15.34 30.52 4.52
C ALA A 114 16.32 31.65 4.91
N LEU A 115 16.52 31.87 6.20
CA LEU A 115 17.44 32.87 6.74
C LEU A 115 18.89 32.62 6.34
N ALA A 116 19.35 31.35 6.40
CA ALA A 116 20.69 30.97 5.95
C ALA A 116 20.90 31.28 4.46
N ARG A 117 19.92 30.98 3.60
CA ARG A 117 19.98 31.28 2.17
C ARG A 117 19.99 32.78 1.88
N ILE A 118 19.18 33.56 2.61
CA ILE A 118 19.16 35.03 2.51
C ILE A 118 20.54 35.61 2.84
N HIS A 119 21.15 35.20 3.95
CA HIS A 119 22.49 35.66 4.32
C HIS A 119 23.55 35.25 3.29
N ALA A 120 23.47 34.03 2.74
CA ALA A 120 24.40 33.57 1.71
C ALA A 120 24.35 34.47 0.47
N GLN A 121 23.15 34.80 -0.02
CA GLN A 121 22.98 35.65 -1.20
C GLN A 121 23.41 37.10 -0.96
N LEU A 122 23.18 37.65 0.24
CA LEU A 122 23.62 39.01 0.57
C LEU A 122 25.16 39.12 0.67
N ARG A 123 25.86 38.04 1.07
CA ARG A 123 27.33 38.01 1.09
C ARG A 123 27.97 37.94 -0.29
N ILE A 124 27.31 37.33 -1.27
CA ILE A 124 27.77 37.27 -2.67
C ILE A 124 27.85 38.68 -3.30
N ARG A 125 27.12 39.67 -2.78
CA ARG A 125 27.22 41.07 -3.21
C ARG A 125 28.50 41.78 -2.73
N GLN A 126 29.25 41.19 -1.80
CA GLN A 126 30.55 41.74 -1.36
C GLN A 126 31.66 41.30 -2.33
N PRO A 127 32.59 42.18 -2.71
CA PRO A 127 33.73 41.79 -3.55
C PRO A 127 34.52 40.68 -2.85
N PRO A 128 34.97 39.65 -3.57
CA PRO A 128 35.61 38.48 -2.97
C PRO A 128 36.91 38.88 -2.25
N PRO A 129 37.19 38.35 -1.06
CA PRO A 129 38.48 38.54 -0.40
C PRO A 129 39.62 37.91 -1.23
N ASP A 130 40.81 38.49 -1.16
CA ASP A 130 42.02 38.20 -1.96
C ASP A 130 42.55 36.74 -1.92
N ASP A 131 41.91 35.83 -1.17
CA ASP A 131 42.33 34.44 -0.98
C ASP A 131 41.75 33.46 -2.03
N GLU A 132 41.60 33.88 -3.30
CA GLU A 132 41.07 32.98 -4.33
C GLU A 132 42.11 32.00 -4.89
N VAL A 133 41.88 30.71 -4.60
CA VAL A 133 42.61 29.54 -5.10
C VAL A 133 42.62 29.50 -6.64
N ALA A 134 43.81 29.58 -7.25
CA ALA A 134 43.97 29.54 -8.71
C ALA A 134 44.01 28.10 -9.27
N SER A 135 44.40 27.11 -8.47
CA SER A 135 44.48 25.72 -8.88
C SER A 135 44.23 24.74 -7.72
N PRO A 136 43.83 23.47 -7.99
CA PRO A 136 43.73 22.43 -6.95
C PRO A 136 45.03 22.21 -6.15
N HIS A 137 46.18 22.67 -6.67
CA HIS A 137 47.48 22.59 -6.02
C HIS A 137 47.74 23.70 -4.98
N ASP A 138 46.97 24.80 -5.01
CA ASP A 138 47.12 25.93 -4.08
C ASP A 138 46.38 25.72 -2.75
N LEU A 139 45.64 24.61 -2.63
CA LEU A 139 44.89 24.24 -1.44
C LEU A 139 45.82 23.78 -0.31
N LYS A 140 45.91 24.60 0.75
CA LYS A 140 46.70 24.32 1.95
C LYS A 140 45.81 24.32 3.21
N PRO A 141 46.18 23.57 4.27
CA PRO A 141 45.53 23.71 5.57
C PRO A 141 45.50 25.17 6.01
N GLY A 142 44.35 25.62 6.53
CA GLY A 142 44.09 26.99 6.95
C GLY A 142 43.29 27.82 5.93
N LEU A 143 43.34 27.48 4.65
CA LEU A 143 42.59 28.15 3.58
C LEU A 143 41.07 27.98 3.75
N VAL A 144 40.31 29.04 3.48
CA VAL A 144 38.85 29.01 3.44
C VAL A 144 38.36 28.89 2.00
N LEU A 145 37.80 27.73 1.66
CA LEU A 145 37.23 27.46 0.35
C LEU A 145 35.81 28.06 0.27
N ASP A 146 35.56 28.87 -0.76
CA ASP A 146 34.26 29.48 -1.08
C ASP A 146 33.64 30.27 0.08
N GLY A 147 34.49 30.86 0.94
CA GLY A 147 34.06 31.57 2.15
C GLY A 147 33.40 30.70 3.24
N ARG A 148 33.22 29.39 2.99
CA ARG A 148 32.38 28.51 3.83
C ARG A 148 33.15 27.38 4.50
N TYR A 149 34.20 26.86 3.87
CA TYR A 149 34.86 25.63 4.31
C TYR A 149 36.34 25.85 4.61
N LYS A 150 36.73 25.91 5.88
CA LYS A 150 38.13 26.00 6.28
C LYS A 150 38.79 24.62 6.22
N LEU A 151 39.78 24.45 5.35
CA LEU A 151 40.52 23.19 5.20
C LEU A 151 41.42 22.96 6.42
N GLU A 152 41.24 21.84 7.13
CA GLU A 152 42.03 21.49 8.32
C GLU A 152 43.23 20.60 7.97
N GLY A 153 43.11 19.73 6.96
CA GLY A 153 44.18 18.83 6.56
C GLY A 153 43.78 17.88 5.43
N LYS A 154 44.76 17.37 4.68
CA LYS A 154 44.54 16.36 3.63
C LYS A 154 44.33 14.99 4.26
N ILE A 155 43.25 14.30 3.91
CA ILE A 155 42.89 12.96 4.44
C ILE A 155 42.91 11.85 3.39
N GLY A 156 42.92 12.19 2.10
CA GLY A 156 43.05 11.21 1.03
C GLY A 156 43.37 11.83 -0.32
N ALA A 157 43.90 11.05 -1.24
CA ALA A 157 44.03 11.42 -2.65
C ALA A 157 43.79 10.20 -3.54
N GLY A 158 43.08 10.40 -4.64
CA GLY A 158 42.85 9.37 -5.64
C GLY A 158 42.82 9.97 -7.06
N ASN A 159 42.62 9.11 -8.06
CA ASN A 159 42.67 9.48 -9.48
C ASN A 159 41.69 10.59 -9.91
N PHE A 160 40.68 10.89 -9.09
CA PHE A 160 39.62 11.84 -9.43
C PHE A 160 39.59 13.07 -8.51
N GLY A 161 40.52 13.19 -7.55
CA GLY A 161 40.50 14.30 -6.61
C GLY A 161 41.30 14.08 -5.33
N THR A 162 41.53 15.17 -4.61
CA THR A 162 42.10 15.17 -3.27
C THR A 162 41.00 15.44 -2.25
N VAL A 163 40.95 14.65 -1.17
CA VAL A 163 39.97 14.80 -0.09
C VAL A 163 40.66 15.46 1.10
N TYR A 164 40.06 16.55 1.59
CA TYR A 164 40.48 17.29 2.76
C TYR A 164 39.44 17.11 3.87
N ARG A 165 39.90 17.00 5.11
CA ARG A 165 39.08 17.33 6.26
C ARG A 165 38.93 18.85 6.30
N ALA A 166 37.71 19.32 6.48
CA ALA A 166 37.41 20.73 6.59
C ALA A 166 36.36 20.99 7.67
N ARG A 167 36.20 22.26 8.03
CA ARG A 167 35.19 22.74 8.95
C ARG A 167 34.29 23.74 8.24
N HIS A 168 32.98 23.50 8.27
CA HIS A 168 32.01 24.49 7.83
C HIS A 168 31.99 25.64 8.84
N LEU A 169 32.37 26.85 8.42
CA LEU A 169 32.64 27.97 9.32
C LEU A 169 31.40 28.47 10.07
N GLU A 170 30.23 28.46 9.42
CA GLU A 170 28.98 28.91 10.06
C GLU A 170 28.36 27.89 11.00
N LEU A 171 28.42 26.60 10.64
CA LEU A 171 27.79 25.50 11.39
C LEU A 171 28.73 24.86 12.42
N ASP A 172 30.01 25.29 12.44
CA ASP A 172 31.11 24.68 13.20
C ASP A 172 31.17 23.14 13.10
N HIS A 173 30.82 22.61 11.92
CA HIS A 173 30.68 21.18 11.68
C HIS A 173 31.83 20.62 10.84
N ALA A 174 32.36 19.45 11.22
CA ALA A 174 33.44 18.79 10.49
C ALA A 174 32.90 18.03 9.26
N VAL A 175 33.52 18.25 8.10
CA VAL A 175 33.12 17.70 6.81
C VAL A 175 34.32 17.18 6.03
N ALA A 176 34.07 16.31 5.04
CA ALA A 176 35.05 15.91 4.05
C ALA A 176 34.83 16.68 2.74
N VAL A 177 35.84 17.43 2.29
CA VAL A 177 35.79 18.20 1.03
C VAL A 177 36.67 17.50 -0.01
N LYS A 178 36.04 16.91 -1.03
CA LYS A 178 36.72 16.32 -2.19
C LYS A 178 36.86 17.36 -3.29
N VAL A 179 38.09 17.79 -3.54
CA VAL A 179 38.43 18.70 -4.64
C VAL A 179 38.83 17.87 -5.86
N LEU A 180 38.20 18.14 -6.99
CA LEU A 180 38.42 17.39 -8.22
C LEU A 180 39.69 17.88 -8.95
N GLN A 181 40.48 16.94 -9.46
CA GLN A 181 41.81 17.23 -10.06
C GLN A 181 41.76 17.77 -11.51
N THR A 182 40.58 17.98 -12.08
CA THR A 182 40.45 18.43 -13.47
C THR A 182 40.70 19.93 -13.60
N SER A 183 41.82 20.29 -14.23
CA SER A 183 42.17 21.62 -14.73
C SER A 183 41.27 22.10 -15.90
N ALA A 184 40.01 21.68 -15.94
CA ALA A 184 39.16 21.76 -17.14
C ALA A 184 37.67 22.04 -16.85
N VAL A 185 37.35 22.74 -15.76
CA VAL A 185 35.99 23.27 -15.54
C VAL A 185 35.96 24.77 -15.86
N THR A 186 36.56 25.16 -16.98
CA THR A 186 36.51 26.54 -17.51
C THR A 186 35.43 26.72 -18.57
N HIS A 187 34.84 25.63 -19.09
CA HIS A 187 33.76 25.68 -20.08
C HIS A 187 32.37 25.70 -19.41
N PRO A 188 31.46 26.62 -19.78
CA PRO A 188 30.12 26.73 -19.18
C PRO A 188 29.32 25.41 -19.18
N ASP A 189 29.44 24.60 -20.23
CA ASP A 189 28.74 23.31 -20.35
C ASP A 189 29.26 22.25 -19.36
N ALA A 190 30.55 22.29 -19.05
CA ALA A 190 31.16 21.38 -18.07
C ALA A 190 30.73 21.75 -16.64
N VAL A 191 30.65 23.05 -16.34
CA VAL A 191 30.09 23.57 -15.07
C VAL A 191 28.62 23.17 -14.94
N ALA A 192 27.81 23.42 -15.98
CA ALA A 192 26.37 23.11 -15.97
C ALA A 192 26.10 21.61 -15.78
N ARG A 193 26.88 20.74 -16.43
CA ARG A 193 26.77 19.29 -16.25
C ARG A 193 27.22 18.84 -14.86
N PHE A 194 28.34 19.39 -14.35
CA PHE A 194 28.80 19.11 -12.99
C PHE A 194 27.74 19.50 -11.95
N ARG A 195 27.13 20.68 -12.09
CA ARG A 195 26.05 21.14 -11.21
C ARG A 195 24.83 20.21 -11.29
N ARG A 196 24.40 19.80 -12.49
CA ARG A 196 23.28 18.88 -12.69
C ARG A 196 23.49 17.53 -12.00
N GLU A 197 24.68 16.95 -12.15
CA GLU A 197 25.03 15.66 -11.53
C GLU A 197 25.27 15.78 -10.02
N GLY A 198 25.81 16.90 -9.55
CA GLY A 198 25.94 17.22 -8.12
C GLY A 198 24.59 17.27 -7.41
N VAL A 199 23.57 17.86 -8.04
CA VAL A 199 22.18 17.85 -7.53
C VAL A 199 21.65 16.43 -7.46
N THR A 200 21.83 15.60 -8.49
CA THR A 200 21.36 14.20 -8.48
C THR A 200 22.00 13.40 -7.36
N ALA A 201 23.30 13.61 -7.09
CA ALA A 201 24.00 12.93 -6.01
C ALA A 201 23.49 13.29 -4.61
N CYS A 202 23.07 14.54 -4.39
CA CYS A 202 22.47 14.96 -3.12
C CYS A 202 21.11 14.28 -2.83
N ARG A 203 20.50 13.64 -3.85
CA ARG A 203 19.23 12.92 -3.72
C ARG A 203 19.39 11.53 -3.10
N VAL A 204 20.58 10.92 -3.15
CA VAL A 204 20.83 9.60 -2.55
C VAL A 204 21.06 9.77 -1.06
N ARG A 205 20.05 9.46 -0.25
CA ARG A 205 20.13 9.47 1.22
C ARG A 205 19.88 8.06 1.73
N HIS A 206 20.95 7.39 2.17
CA HIS A 206 20.87 6.04 2.70
C HIS A 206 21.94 5.81 3.79
N PRO A 207 21.65 5.06 4.88
CA PRO A 207 22.63 4.78 5.93
C PRO A 207 23.94 4.17 5.41
N HIS A 208 23.87 3.39 4.34
CA HIS A 208 24.99 2.71 3.69
C HIS A 208 25.54 3.43 2.44
N ALA A 209 25.14 4.68 2.20
CA ALA A 209 25.73 5.55 1.19
C ALA A 209 26.44 6.72 1.89
N VAL A 210 27.51 7.26 1.28
CA VAL A 210 28.07 8.54 1.72
C VAL A 210 27.12 9.68 1.37
N THR A 211 26.81 10.51 2.36
CA THR A 211 25.94 11.67 2.20
C THR A 211 26.74 12.83 1.60
N VAL A 212 26.32 13.29 0.43
CA VAL A 212 26.79 14.56 -0.15
C VAL A 212 25.97 15.68 0.47
N LEU A 213 26.63 16.60 1.15
CA LEU A 213 26.04 17.71 1.89
C LEU A 213 25.89 18.96 1.03
N ASP A 214 26.90 19.23 0.20
CA ASP A 214 26.99 20.43 -0.63
C ASP A 214 27.96 20.19 -1.80
N PHE A 215 27.94 21.04 -2.82
CA PHE A 215 28.91 21.06 -3.91
C PHE A 215 29.09 22.47 -4.46
N GLY A 216 30.23 22.74 -5.07
CA GLY A 216 30.48 24.07 -5.61
C GLY A 216 31.57 24.10 -6.67
N VAL A 217 31.66 25.24 -7.34
CA VAL A 217 32.76 25.60 -8.23
C VAL A 217 33.20 27.00 -7.82
N THR A 218 34.47 27.15 -7.45
CA THR A 218 35.02 28.47 -7.10
C THR A 218 35.00 29.40 -8.32
N PRO A 219 35.08 30.74 -8.13
CA PRO A 219 35.09 31.70 -9.24
C PRO A 219 36.20 31.44 -10.28
N ARG A 220 37.31 30.83 -9.85
CA ARG A 220 38.44 30.43 -10.73
C ARG A 220 38.32 29.01 -11.30
N GLY A 221 37.15 28.37 -11.18
CA GLY A 221 36.83 27.10 -11.84
C GLY A 221 37.24 25.82 -11.09
N VAL A 222 37.53 25.89 -9.79
CA VAL A 222 37.87 24.71 -8.99
C VAL A 222 36.59 24.05 -8.46
N ALA A 223 36.26 22.86 -8.96
CA ALA A 223 35.10 22.09 -8.54
C ALA A 223 35.37 21.24 -7.28
N TYR A 224 34.42 21.26 -6.34
CA TYR A 224 34.51 20.51 -5.09
C TYR A 224 33.17 19.91 -4.66
N LEU A 225 33.23 18.82 -3.89
CA LEU A 225 32.10 18.12 -3.27
C LEU A 225 32.31 18.08 -1.76
N VAL A 226 31.28 18.40 -0.99
CA VAL A 226 31.26 18.35 0.48
C VAL A 226 30.44 17.16 0.92
N MET A 227 31.00 16.35 1.80
CA MET A 227 30.42 15.10 2.24
C MET A 227 30.53 14.97 3.75
N GLU A 228 29.74 14.06 4.33
CA GLU A 228 29.93 13.65 5.72
C GLU A 228 31.37 13.13 5.95
N LEU A 229 31.96 13.49 7.09
CA LEU A 229 33.30 13.02 7.46
C LEU A 229 33.19 11.63 8.12
N LEU A 230 33.76 10.61 7.49
CA LEU A 230 33.75 9.24 8.00
C LEU A 230 35.01 8.92 8.83
N ALA A 231 34.82 8.25 9.97
CA ALA A 231 35.89 7.64 10.76
C ALA A 231 35.95 6.13 10.49
N GLY A 232 37.11 5.57 10.12
CA GLY A 232 37.24 4.16 9.75
C GLY A 232 38.32 3.94 8.69
N TYR A 233 38.18 2.90 7.88
CA TYR A 233 39.13 2.54 6.83
C TYR A 233 38.41 1.91 5.62
N ALA A 234 39.06 1.84 4.46
CA ALA A 234 38.47 1.25 3.26
C ALA A 234 38.52 -0.28 3.32
N LEU A 235 37.51 -0.95 2.76
CA LEU A 235 37.47 -2.42 2.70
C LEU A 235 38.69 -2.99 1.95
N GLU A 236 39.21 -2.28 0.96
CA GLU A 236 40.45 -2.66 0.27
C GLU A 236 41.64 -2.80 1.22
N ASP A 237 41.77 -1.94 2.23
CA ASP A 237 42.88 -1.97 3.17
C ASP A 237 42.87 -3.25 4.01
N GLU A 238 41.69 -3.71 4.39
CA GLU A 238 41.52 -4.97 5.12
C GLU A 238 41.76 -6.19 4.23
N MET A 239 41.45 -6.08 2.94
CA MET A 239 41.65 -7.16 1.97
C MET A 239 43.10 -7.29 1.47
N LYS A 240 44.02 -6.37 1.81
CA LYS A 240 45.43 -6.37 1.37
C LYS A 240 46.21 -7.66 1.72
N GLY A 241 45.74 -8.44 2.69
CA GLY A 241 46.35 -9.72 3.07
C GLY A 241 45.95 -10.95 2.23
N CYS A 242 45.05 -10.80 1.24
CA CYS A 242 44.47 -11.90 0.45
C CYS A 242 43.89 -13.05 1.31
N ARG A 243 43.42 -12.72 2.52
CA ARG A 243 42.77 -13.67 3.43
C ARG A 243 41.25 -13.56 3.24
N PRO A 244 40.52 -14.69 3.21
CA PRO A 244 39.07 -14.67 3.29
C PRO A 244 38.57 -13.92 4.53
N LEU A 245 37.53 -13.11 4.35
CA LEU A 245 36.76 -12.52 5.44
C LEU A 245 35.71 -13.52 5.94
N PRO A 246 35.33 -13.48 7.23
CA PRO A 246 34.26 -14.31 7.76
C PRO A 246 32.97 -14.13 6.97
N VAL A 247 32.33 -15.23 6.58
CA VAL A 247 31.12 -15.24 5.72
C VAL A 247 30.06 -14.28 6.22
N GLY A 248 29.72 -14.34 7.50
CA GLY A 248 28.69 -13.48 8.10
C GLY A 248 29.04 -11.98 8.02
N ARG A 249 30.33 -11.62 8.05
CA ARG A 249 30.77 -10.22 7.87
C ARG A 249 30.75 -9.82 6.39
N SER A 250 31.22 -10.70 5.49
CA SER A 250 31.16 -10.50 4.04
C SER A 250 29.71 -10.27 3.56
N LEU A 251 28.75 -11.02 4.12
CA LEU A 251 27.33 -10.86 3.82
C LEU A 251 26.78 -9.52 4.34
N ARG A 252 27.11 -9.11 5.57
CA ARG A 252 26.71 -7.79 6.08
C ARG A 252 27.23 -6.65 5.22
N ILE A 253 28.48 -6.73 4.79
CA ILE A 253 29.10 -5.72 3.93
C ILE A 253 28.44 -5.68 2.56
N VAL A 254 28.28 -6.82 1.89
CA VAL A 254 27.69 -6.84 0.54
C VAL A 254 26.20 -6.47 0.55
N SER A 255 25.43 -6.86 1.57
CA SER A 255 24.03 -6.46 1.73
C SER A 255 23.91 -4.94 1.85
N ALA A 256 24.70 -4.33 2.74
CA ALA A 256 24.74 -2.86 2.88
C ALA A 256 25.10 -2.15 1.56
N VAL A 257 26.03 -2.71 0.79
CA VAL A 257 26.39 -2.19 -0.55
C VAL A 257 25.23 -2.33 -1.53
N CYS A 258 24.53 -3.48 -1.55
CA CYS A 258 23.36 -3.70 -2.40
C CYS A 258 22.22 -2.75 -2.05
N ASP A 259 21.96 -2.48 -0.77
CA ASP A 259 20.91 -1.55 -0.34
C ASP A 259 21.22 -0.12 -0.81
N ALA A 260 22.47 0.31 -0.68
CA ALA A 260 22.93 1.61 -1.18
C ALA A 260 22.85 1.72 -2.71
N LEU A 261 23.18 0.65 -3.43
CA LEU A 261 23.03 0.59 -4.89
C LEU A 261 21.57 0.63 -5.33
N ALA A 262 20.69 -0.08 -4.63
CA ALA A 262 19.26 -0.07 -4.93
C ALA A 262 18.64 1.33 -4.77
N GLU A 263 19.05 2.08 -3.74
CA GLU A 263 18.65 3.49 -3.58
C GLU A 263 19.17 4.35 -4.74
N ALA A 264 20.45 4.23 -5.09
CA ALA A 264 21.03 4.97 -6.20
C ALA A 264 20.33 4.65 -7.53
N HIS A 265 20.02 3.37 -7.80
CA HIS A 265 19.32 2.94 -9.01
C HIS A 265 17.90 3.49 -9.06
N ARG A 266 17.17 3.55 -7.93
CA ARG A 266 15.86 4.21 -7.84
C ARG A 266 15.94 5.71 -8.14
N ALA A 267 17.05 6.36 -7.77
CA ALA A 267 17.34 7.75 -8.11
C ALA A 267 17.89 7.95 -9.55
N GLY A 268 17.96 6.88 -10.36
CA GLY A 268 18.46 6.93 -11.74
C GLY A 268 19.98 6.97 -11.89
N ILE A 269 20.73 6.76 -10.80
CA ILE A 269 22.20 6.78 -10.78
C ILE A 269 22.73 5.35 -10.90
N VAL A 270 23.64 5.11 -11.85
CA VAL A 270 24.44 3.86 -11.92
C VAL A 270 25.86 4.19 -11.45
N HIS A 271 26.38 3.44 -10.48
CA HIS A 271 27.65 3.76 -9.81
C HIS A 271 28.87 3.56 -10.73
N ARG A 272 28.92 2.45 -11.48
CA ARG A 272 29.96 2.12 -12.48
C ARG A 272 31.39 2.01 -11.94
N ASP A 273 31.60 1.83 -10.64
CA ASP A 273 32.94 1.59 -10.07
C ASP A 273 32.93 0.85 -8.74
N ILE A 274 31.97 -0.04 -8.53
CA ILE A 274 31.92 -0.83 -7.29
C ILE A 274 33.15 -1.73 -7.19
N LYS A 275 33.89 -1.57 -6.09
CA LYS A 275 35.12 -2.30 -5.74
C LYS A 275 35.43 -2.08 -4.25
N PRO A 276 36.29 -2.90 -3.63
CA PRO A 276 36.68 -2.73 -2.23
C PRO A 276 37.15 -1.32 -1.85
N GLY A 277 37.88 -0.63 -2.74
CA GLY A 277 38.38 0.73 -2.47
C GLY A 277 37.30 1.81 -2.38
N ASN A 278 36.08 1.52 -2.86
CA ASN A 278 34.93 2.43 -2.80
C ASN A 278 33.90 2.00 -1.75
N VAL A 279 34.26 1.08 -0.85
CA VAL A 279 33.45 0.70 0.31
C VAL A 279 34.22 1.05 1.57
N PHE A 280 33.68 1.96 2.37
CA PHE A 280 34.31 2.44 3.61
C PHE A 280 33.63 1.80 4.82
N LEU A 281 34.42 1.24 5.73
CA LEU A 281 33.92 0.61 6.96
C LEU A 281 33.90 1.67 8.07
N HIS A 282 32.82 2.44 8.12
CA HIS A 282 32.68 3.55 9.06
C HIS A 282 32.39 3.04 10.48
N GLN A 283 33.08 3.56 11.47
CA GLN A 283 32.87 3.26 12.89
C GLN A 283 32.01 4.37 13.50
N ALA A 284 30.73 4.06 13.76
CA ALA A 284 29.77 4.98 14.38
C ALA A 284 29.19 4.35 15.65
N GLY A 285 29.31 5.01 16.80
CA GLY A 285 28.70 4.53 18.05
C GLY A 285 29.17 3.13 18.50
N GLY A 286 30.40 2.72 18.12
CA GLY A 286 30.93 1.38 18.40
C GLY A 286 30.47 0.28 17.42
N GLN A 287 29.75 0.63 16.35
CA GLN A 287 29.31 -0.28 15.31
C GLN A 287 29.99 0.01 13.97
N GLU A 288 30.29 -1.05 13.22
CA GLU A 288 30.77 -0.98 11.83
C GLU A 288 29.58 -0.80 10.89
N VAL A 289 29.57 0.31 10.14
CA VAL A 289 28.56 0.67 9.15
C VAL A 289 29.25 0.77 7.78
N PRO A 290 29.10 -0.23 6.90
CA PRO A 290 29.64 -0.15 5.55
C PRO A 290 28.95 0.99 4.77
N LYS A 291 29.73 1.84 4.11
CA LYS A 291 29.25 2.96 3.30
C LYS A 291 29.88 2.92 1.91
N VAL A 292 29.04 2.99 0.88
CA VAL A 292 29.48 3.11 -0.52
C VAL A 292 29.90 4.56 -0.78
N LEU A 293 31.11 4.73 -1.32
CA LEU A 293 31.71 6.01 -1.70
C LEU A 293 31.67 6.21 -3.22
N ASP A 294 31.79 7.46 -3.68
CA ASP A 294 32.11 7.80 -5.08
C ASP A 294 31.07 7.33 -6.13
N PHE A 295 29.81 7.78 -5.99
CA PHE A 295 28.69 7.57 -6.93
C PHE A 295 28.85 8.20 -8.33
N GLY A 296 29.98 8.01 -9.01
CA GLY A 296 30.16 8.30 -10.44
C GLY A 296 30.26 9.77 -10.85
N ILE A 297 29.96 10.73 -9.96
CA ILE A 297 29.93 12.19 -10.23
C ILE A 297 31.25 12.69 -10.84
N ALA A 298 32.38 12.21 -10.34
CA ALA A 298 33.70 12.68 -10.75
C ALA A 298 34.15 12.16 -12.15
N LYS A 299 33.55 11.07 -12.66
CA LYS A 299 33.89 10.52 -13.98
C LYS A 299 33.27 11.32 -15.13
N ILE A 300 32.22 12.11 -14.84
CA ILE A 300 31.52 12.95 -15.84
C ILE A 300 32.22 14.32 -15.99
N ALA A 301 32.78 14.88 -14.90
CA ALA A 301 33.62 16.08 -14.98
C ALA A 301 34.88 15.87 -15.85
N GLY A 302 35.45 14.66 -15.82
CA GLY A 302 36.57 14.28 -16.69
C GLY A 302 36.18 13.95 -18.14
N SER A 303 34.92 13.62 -18.43
CA SER A 303 34.52 13.22 -19.79
C SER A 303 34.46 14.39 -20.77
N ALA A 304 34.32 15.63 -20.29
CA ALA A 304 34.37 16.82 -21.14
C ALA A 304 35.76 17.03 -21.75
N ALA A 305 36.83 16.76 -21.00
CA ALA A 305 38.20 16.80 -21.51
C ALA A 305 38.59 15.54 -22.30
N LEU A 306 37.98 14.39 -22.00
CA LEU A 306 38.31 13.11 -22.64
C LEU A 306 37.52 12.84 -23.93
N GLN A 307 36.32 13.39 -24.13
CA GLN A 307 35.51 13.14 -25.34
C GLN A 307 36.16 13.66 -26.65
N GLN A 308 37.07 14.63 -26.59
CA GLN A 308 37.81 15.10 -27.78
C GLN A 308 39.12 14.35 -28.08
N LYS A 309 39.58 13.43 -27.22
CA LYS A 309 40.80 12.61 -27.45
C LYS A 309 40.56 11.09 -27.45
N VAL A 310 39.32 10.64 -27.61
CA VAL A 310 38.95 9.20 -27.60
C VAL A 310 39.37 8.44 -28.88
N THR A 311 40.09 9.05 -29.82
CA THR A 311 40.50 8.34 -31.06
C THR A 311 41.90 7.75 -31.08
N LEU A 312 42.81 7.99 -30.13
CA LEU A 312 44.08 7.26 -30.06
C LEU A 312 44.49 7.04 -28.59
N GLU A 313 44.75 5.77 -28.23
CA GLU A 313 45.27 5.28 -26.94
C GLU A 313 44.29 4.84 -25.83
N GLY A 314 43.09 4.33 -26.12
CA GLY A 314 42.39 3.31 -25.31
C GLY A 314 42.53 3.28 -23.77
N TRP A 315 42.21 4.37 -23.06
CA TRP A 315 42.14 4.39 -21.59
C TRP A 315 40.77 3.86 -21.11
N ILE A 316 40.77 2.72 -20.41
CA ILE A 316 39.57 2.10 -19.79
C ILE A 316 39.31 2.76 -18.42
N VAL A 317 38.10 3.29 -18.20
CA VAL A 317 37.73 3.96 -16.94
C VAL A 317 37.13 2.97 -15.92
N GLY A 318 37.93 2.55 -14.94
CA GLY A 318 37.54 1.71 -13.79
C GLY A 318 38.65 0.72 -13.41
N THR A 319 38.49 -0.04 -12.32
CA THR A 319 39.44 -1.13 -12.01
C THR A 319 39.05 -2.38 -12.81
N PRO A 320 39.80 -2.79 -13.85
CA PRO A 320 39.30 -3.73 -14.85
C PRO A 320 38.90 -5.11 -14.30
N ALA A 321 39.40 -5.47 -13.12
CA ALA A 321 39.11 -6.73 -12.43
C ALA A 321 37.65 -6.87 -11.96
N TYR A 322 36.94 -5.77 -11.70
CA TYR A 322 35.54 -5.78 -11.21
C TYR A 322 34.54 -5.38 -12.31
N MET A 323 35.03 -5.08 -13.51
CA MET A 323 34.22 -4.46 -14.55
C MET A 323 33.37 -5.49 -15.31
N ALA A 324 32.07 -5.22 -15.42
CA ALA A 324 31.15 -6.04 -16.19
C ALA A 324 31.47 -6.04 -17.70
N PRO A 325 31.28 -7.17 -18.43
CA PRO A 325 31.65 -7.31 -19.84
C PRO A 325 31.06 -6.23 -20.77
N GLU A 326 29.81 -5.85 -20.55
CA GLU A 326 29.06 -4.86 -21.34
C GLU A 326 29.73 -3.47 -21.34
N ARG A 327 30.57 -3.18 -20.33
CA ARG A 327 31.33 -1.92 -20.24
C ARG A 327 32.48 -1.82 -21.22
N PHE A 328 32.85 -2.92 -21.88
CA PHE A 328 33.88 -2.94 -22.93
C PHE A 328 33.27 -2.81 -24.35
N GLY A 329 31.93 -2.78 -24.46
CA GLY A 329 31.20 -2.57 -25.71
C GLY A 329 30.68 -1.13 -25.88
N SER A 330 29.91 -0.90 -26.95
CA SER A 330 29.23 0.39 -27.23
C SER A 330 27.80 0.46 -26.67
N GLU A 331 27.45 -0.42 -25.73
CA GLU A 331 26.10 -0.54 -25.16
C GLU A 331 25.89 0.39 -23.95
N THR A 332 24.64 0.72 -23.66
CA THR A 332 24.25 1.54 -22.51
C THR A 332 24.41 0.74 -21.21
N VAL A 333 25.20 1.26 -20.27
CA VAL A 333 25.48 0.59 -18.98
C VAL A 333 24.31 0.80 -18.01
N SER A 334 23.66 -0.31 -17.60
CA SER A 334 22.55 -0.33 -16.64
C SER A 334 23.03 -0.67 -15.22
N GLY A 335 22.11 -0.63 -14.24
CA GLY A 335 22.37 -1.05 -12.86
C GLY A 335 22.89 -2.49 -12.71
N GLN A 336 22.68 -3.36 -13.72
CA GLN A 336 23.20 -4.73 -13.74
C GLN A 336 24.73 -4.78 -13.69
N ALA A 337 25.42 -3.76 -14.22
CA ALA A 337 26.87 -3.67 -14.17
C ALA A 337 27.39 -3.48 -12.73
N ASP A 338 26.62 -2.79 -11.87
CA ASP A 338 26.96 -2.62 -10.45
C ASP A 338 26.75 -3.92 -9.68
N VAL A 339 25.68 -4.66 -9.99
CA VAL A 339 25.40 -5.97 -9.41
C VAL A 339 26.51 -6.96 -9.73
N TYR A 340 26.98 -7.00 -10.99
CA TYR A 340 28.13 -7.81 -11.37
C TYR A 340 29.37 -7.47 -10.55
N SER A 341 29.67 -6.16 -10.42
CA SER A 341 30.83 -5.67 -9.69
C SER A 341 30.77 -6.02 -8.20
N ALA A 342 29.58 -5.94 -7.58
CA ALA A 342 29.33 -6.38 -6.21
C ALA A 342 29.52 -7.90 -6.05
N GLY A 343 29.11 -8.70 -7.04
CA GLY A 343 29.35 -10.14 -7.06
C GLY A 343 30.84 -10.51 -7.12
N VAL A 344 31.63 -9.81 -7.93
CA VAL A 344 33.10 -9.98 -7.96
C VAL A 344 33.72 -9.63 -6.61
N MET A 345 33.28 -8.55 -5.98
CA MET A 345 33.74 -8.13 -4.65
C MET A 345 33.40 -9.18 -3.58
N LEU A 346 32.18 -9.71 -3.57
CA LEU A 346 31.77 -10.78 -2.66
C LEU A 346 32.64 -12.03 -2.82
N PHE A 347 32.87 -12.46 -4.06
CA PHE A 347 33.75 -13.59 -4.34
C PHE A 347 35.15 -13.38 -3.75
N GLN A 348 35.69 -12.17 -3.90
CA GLN A 348 37.01 -11.86 -3.37
C GLN A 348 37.04 -11.79 -1.85
N MET A 349 36.00 -11.25 -1.21
CA MET A 349 35.89 -11.29 0.25
C MET A 349 35.85 -12.73 0.77
N LEU A 350 35.12 -13.62 0.10
CA LEU A 350 34.96 -15.02 0.54
C LEU A 350 36.16 -15.92 0.24
N THR A 351 36.97 -15.58 -0.75
CA THR A 351 38.06 -16.47 -1.23
C THR A 351 39.46 -15.88 -1.07
N GLY A 352 39.57 -14.58 -0.78
CA GLY A 352 40.83 -13.84 -0.83
C GLY A 352 41.39 -13.65 -2.24
N ARG A 353 40.68 -14.06 -3.30
CA ARG A 353 41.14 -14.06 -4.71
C ARG A 353 40.06 -13.51 -5.63
N LEU A 354 40.46 -12.95 -6.77
CA LEU A 354 39.50 -12.53 -7.80
C LEU A 354 38.95 -13.74 -8.57
N PRO A 355 37.69 -13.70 -9.06
CA PRO A 355 37.07 -14.81 -9.81
C PRO A 355 37.71 -15.01 -11.19
N PHE A 356 38.30 -13.96 -11.76
CA PHE A 356 39.02 -13.97 -13.03
C PHE A 356 40.45 -13.45 -12.81
N ASP A 357 41.41 -13.97 -13.57
CA ASP A 357 42.79 -13.49 -13.49
C ASP A 357 42.96 -12.08 -14.09
N ARG A 358 44.15 -11.48 -13.92
CA ARG A 358 44.46 -10.13 -14.45
C ARG A 358 44.46 -10.04 -15.99
N SER A 359 44.26 -11.15 -16.73
CA SER A 359 44.18 -11.17 -18.19
C SER A 359 42.76 -10.94 -18.74
N TRP A 360 41.74 -11.01 -17.87
CA TRP A 360 40.33 -10.73 -18.20
C TRP A 360 40.09 -9.47 -19.07
N PRO A 361 40.73 -8.31 -18.81
CA PRO A 361 40.53 -7.11 -19.62
C PRO A 361 41.06 -7.23 -21.06
N ARG A 362 42.08 -8.08 -21.28
CA ARG A 362 42.63 -8.36 -22.62
C ARG A 362 41.70 -9.24 -23.45
N CYS A 363 41.02 -10.21 -22.81
CA CYS A 363 40.01 -11.04 -23.47
C CYS A 363 38.73 -10.27 -23.79
N ALA A 364 38.26 -9.42 -22.87
CA ALA A 364 37.00 -8.67 -23.04
C ALA A 364 37.12 -7.52 -24.07
N SER A 365 38.30 -6.90 -24.23
CA SER A 365 38.54 -5.80 -25.19
C SER A 365 38.76 -6.23 -26.65
N GLY A 366 38.68 -7.53 -26.96
CA GLY A 366 38.75 -8.04 -28.34
C GLY A 366 40.12 -7.94 -29.04
N ARG A 367 41.22 -7.73 -28.30
CA ARG A 367 42.59 -7.64 -28.87
C ARG A 367 43.28 -9.00 -29.06
N THR A 368 42.52 -10.07 -29.25
CA THR A 368 43.03 -11.37 -29.74
C THR A 368 42.51 -11.61 -31.15
N SER A 369 43.42 -11.64 -32.13
CA SER A 369 43.12 -12.01 -33.51
C SER A 369 42.65 -13.46 -33.59
N GLY A 370 41.33 -13.68 -33.62
CA GLY A 370 40.73 -15.01 -33.74
C GLY A 370 39.18 -14.96 -33.61
N PRO A 371 38.46 -16.03 -34.00
CA PRO A 371 37.01 -16.03 -34.23
C PRO A 371 36.20 -16.06 -32.91
N ALA A 372 36.41 -15.07 -32.04
CA ALA A 372 35.80 -14.97 -30.71
C ALA A 372 34.52 -14.11 -30.68
N ARG A 373 34.25 -13.29 -31.70
CA ARG A 373 33.03 -12.45 -31.74
C ARG A 373 31.73 -13.25 -31.94
N ALA A 374 31.78 -14.45 -32.52
CA ALA A 374 30.59 -15.25 -32.83
C ALA A 374 30.09 -16.15 -31.67
N ARG A 375 30.84 -16.30 -30.57
CA ARG A 375 30.50 -17.23 -29.48
C ARG A 375 29.60 -16.68 -28.37
N TRP A 376 29.35 -15.37 -28.31
CA TRP A 376 28.66 -14.76 -27.15
C TRP A 376 27.14 -14.66 -27.30
N ARG A 377 26.58 -14.83 -28.52
CA ARG A 377 25.12 -14.77 -28.77
C ARG A 377 24.39 -16.12 -28.58
N ARG A 378 25.11 -17.22 -28.37
CA ARG A 378 24.55 -18.55 -28.08
C ARG A 378 25.18 -19.01 -26.78
N GLY A 379 24.38 -19.22 -25.75
CA GLY A 379 24.79 -19.37 -24.35
C GLY A 379 26.04 -20.22 -24.07
N TRP A 380 26.64 -19.95 -22.91
CA TRP A 380 27.90 -20.53 -22.42
C TRP A 380 27.98 -22.06 -22.60
N PRO A 381 28.99 -22.62 -23.32
CA PRO A 381 29.16 -24.07 -23.43
C PRO A 381 29.38 -24.70 -22.05
N ARG A 382 28.65 -25.78 -21.72
CA ARG A 382 28.76 -26.48 -20.41
C ARG A 382 30.21 -26.84 -20.02
N SER A 383 31.10 -27.07 -20.99
CA SER A 383 32.51 -27.39 -20.78
C SER A 383 33.40 -26.20 -20.41
N SER A 384 32.92 -24.97 -20.55
CA SER A 384 33.68 -23.74 -20.31
C SER A 384 33.27 -23.02 -19.03
N ARG A 385 32.24 -23.49 -18.31
CA ARG A 385 31.78 -22.85 -17.06
C ARG A 385 32.95 -22.87 -16.08
N PRO A 386 33.39 -21.73 -15.51
CA PRO A 386 34.40 -21.77 -14.46
C PRO A 386 33.85 -22.63 -13.33
N ARG A 387 34.44 -23.80 -13.10
CA ARG A 387 34.21 -24.52 -11.85
C ARG A 387 34.69 -23.61 -10.73
N PRO A 388 33.89 -23.32 -9.69
CA PRO A 388 34.42 -22.63 -8.52
C PRO A 388 35.65 -23.43 -8.03
N PRO A 389 36.75 -22.76 -7.63
CA PRO A 389 37.94 -23.47 -7.18
C PRO A 389 37.56 -24.45 -6.07
N ARG A 390 38.18 -25.63 -6.01
CA ARG A 390 38.03 -26.64 -4.92
C ARG A 390 38.34 -26.12 -3.49
N ALA A 391 38.64 -24.82 -3.36
CA ALA A 391 38.72 -24.08 -2.11
C ALA A 391 37.34 -23.66 -1.58
N PHE A 392 36.31 -23.58 -2.44
CA PHE A 392 34.92 -23.35 -2.03
C PHE A 392 34.45 -24.49 -1.14
N ASP A 393 34.61 -25.75 -1.57
CA ASP A 393 34.15 -26.93 -0.81
C ASP A 393 34.86 -27.13 0.55
N ARG A 394 36.04 -26.52 0.78
CA ARG A 394 36.84 -26.71 2.01
C ARG A 394 36.68 -25.61 3.06
N ALA A 395 36.05 -24.49 2.72
CA ALA A 395 35.88 -23.36 3.62
C ALA A 395 34.57 -23.41 4.44
N PHE A 396 33.65 -24.33 4.14
CA PHE A 396 32.26 -24.36 4.65
C PHE A 396 31.90 -25.63 5.44
N ASP A 397 32.84 -26.19 6.21
CA ASP A 397 32.68 -27.54 6.80
C ASP A 397 32.02 -27.58 8.20
N THR A 398 31.47 -26.48 8.75
CA THR A 398 30.78 -26.53 10.05
C THR A 398 29.24 -26.63 9.96
N PRO A 399 28.56 -27.34 10.89
CA PRO A 399 27.09 -27.48 10.89
C PRO A 399 26.31 -26.16 10.97
N ARG A 400 26.90 -25.12 11.57
CA ARG A 400 26.30 -23.78 11.68
C ARG A 400 26.28 -23.05 10.34
N GLU A 401 27.19 -23.39 9.43
CA GLU A 401 27.34 -22.77 8.11
C GLU A 401 26.44 -23.41 7.05
N ARG A 402 26.15 -24.73 7.14
CA ARG A 402 25.08 -25.36 6.33
C ARG A 402 23.69 -24.81 6.66
N LEU A 403 23.47 -24.43 7.91
CA LEU A 403 22.27 -23.70 8.35
C LEU A 403 22.19 -22.31 7.71
N LEU A 404 23.32 -21.61 7.56
CA LEU A 404 23.38 -20.29 6.91
C LEU A 404 23.25 -20.38 5.38
N GLU A 405 23.82 -21.39 4.72
CA GLU A 405 23.59 -21.65 3.29
C GLU A 405 22.12 -22.00 3.03
N SER A 406 21.51 -22.85 3.87
CA SER A 406 20.08 -23.15 3.80
C SER A 406 19.24 -21.89 4.01
N PHE A 407 19.59 -21.03 4.97
CA PHE A 407 18.87 -19.78 5.24
C PHE A 407 19.05 -18.71 4.15
N CYS A 408 20.21 -18.67 3.49
CA CYS A 408 20.47 -17.77 2.34
C CYS A 408 19.86 -18.29 1.03
N ALA A 409 19.64 -19.60 0.89
CA ALA A 409 18.94 -20.21 -0.24
C ALA A 409 17.41 -20.18 -0.07
N MET A 410 16.91 -20.00 1.15
CA MET A 410 15.49 -19.85 1.44
C MET A 410 14.92 -18.58 0.79
N THR A 411 13.73 -18.71 0.23
CA THR A 411 12.86 -17.59 -0.13
C THR A 411 12.49 -16.76 1.11
N PRO A 412 12.07 -15.49 0.95
CA PRO A 412 11.57 -14.69 2.06
C PRO A 412 10.45 -15.38 2.86
N ALA A 413 9.55 -16.08 2.16
CA ALA A 413 8.49 -16.88 2.77
C ALA A 413 9.03 -18.01 3.64
N GLU A 414 10.00 -18.79 3.14
CA GLU A 414 10.62 -19.87 3.91
C GLU A 414 11.37 -19.34 5.14
N ARG A 415 12.08 -18.22 5.02
CA ARG A 415 12.74 -17.57 6.17
C ARG A 415 11.75 -17.14 7.24
N TRP A 416 10.64 -16.53 6.84
CA TRP A 416 9.58 -16.11 7.76
C TRP A 416 8.93 -17.32 8.45
N VAL A 417 8.63 -18.39 7.71
CA VAL A 417 8.09 -19.64 8.28
C VAL A 417 9.05 -20.26 9.28
N GLU A 418 10.35 -20.26 8.99
CA GLU A 418 11.38 -20.79 9.89
C GLU A 418 11.49 -19.94 11.18
N GLU A 419 11.40 -18.61 11.09
CA GLU A 419 11.35 -17.73 12.27
C GLU A 419 10.12 -17.98 13.14
N VAL A 420 8.96 -18.14 12.50
CA VAL A 420 7.70 -18.50 13.16
C VAL A 420 7.86 -19.86 13.87
N ALA A 421 8.39 -20.88 13.19
CA ALA A 421 8.59 -22.21 13.77
C ALA A 421 9.49 -22.18 15.02
N ARG A 422 10.57 -21.39 15.01
CA ARG A 422 11.43 -21.24 16.20
C ARG A 422 10.68 -20.64 17.38
N THR A 423 9.79 -19.69 17.12
CA THR A 423 8.99 -19.03 18.15
C THR A 423 7.89 -19.95 18.68
N THR A 424 7.13 -20.60 17.79
CA THR A 424 5.96 -21.39 18.15
C THR A 424 6.28 -22.82 18.58
N ARG A 425 7.47 -23.32 18.26
CA ARG A 425 8.01 -24.65 18.62
C ARG A 425 7.08 -25.82 18.25
N PRO A 426 6.65 -25.95 16.98
CA PRO A 426 5.79 -27.05 16.57
C PRO A 426 6.53 -28.39 16.59
N ALA A 427 5.78 -29.49 16.68
CA ALA A 427 6.34 -30.83 16.57
C ALA A 427 6.76 -31.18 15.13
N ARG A 428 6.06 -30.59 14.15
CA ARG A 428 6.29 -30.77 12.71
C ARG A 428 5.85 -29.52 11.96
N VAL A 429 6.55 -29.18 10.88
CA VAL A 429 6.11 -28.18 9.89
C VAL A 429 5.61 -28.91 8.64
N ALA A 430 4.42 -28.55 8.15
CA ALA A 430 3.80 -29.15 6.97
C ALA A 430 3.38 -28.07 5.98
N TRP A 431 3.96 -28.08 4.78
CA TRP A 431 3.57 -27.16 3.70
C TRP A 431 2.37 -27.72 2.95
N CYS A 432 1.30 -26.95 2.92
CA CYS A 432 0.08 -27.34 2.24
C CYS A 432 0.20 -27.19 0.73
N ASP A 433 -0.17 -28.23 -0.01
CA ASP A 433 -0.12 -28.26 -1.47
C ASP A 433 -1.50 -28.05 -2.13
N GLY A 434 -2.58 -28.14 -1.34
CA GLY A 434 -3.96 -27.97 -1.78
C GLY A 434 -4.56 -29.13 -2.55
N SER A 435 -3.82 -30.23 -2.70
CA SER A 435 -4.24 -31.41 -3.45
C SER A 435 -5.45 -32.10 -2.82
N ALA A 436 -6.16 -32.87 -3.64
CA ALA A 436 -7.25 -33.72 -3.15
C ALA A 436 -6.76 -34.76 -2.14
N ALA A 437 -5.56 -35.32 -2.34
CA ALA A 437 -4.95 -36.31 -1.45
C ALA A 437 -4.59 -35.71 -0.08
N GLU A 438 -4.04 -34.49 -0.04
CA GLU A 438 -3.84 -33.76 1.21
C GLU A 438 -5.17 -33.56 1.95
N ASN A 439 -6.19 -33.09 1.24
CA ASN A 439 -7.50 -32.83 1.83
C ASN A 439 -8.16 -34.09 2.38
N GLU A 440 -8.12 -35.21 1.64
CA GLU A 440 -8.64 -36.50 2.09
C GLU A 440 -7.92 -36.99 3.35
N ARG A 441 -6.59 -36.90 3.37
CA ARG A 441 -5.78 -37.25 4.54
C ARG A 441 -6.13 -36.40 5.75
N LEU A 442 -6.14 -35.07 5.62
CA LEU A 442 -6.46 -34.15 6.73
C LEU A 442 -7.89 -34.35 7.24
N ARG A 443 -8.86 -34.56 6.33
CA ARG A 443 -10.25 -34.86 6.70
C ARG A 443 -10.35 -36.18 7.44
N GLY A 444 -9.64 -37.22 7.00
CA GLY A 444 -9.57 -38.51 7.69
C GLY A 444 -8.97 -38.38 9.09
N GLU A 445 -7.87 -37.65 9.24
CA GLU A 445 -7.24 -37.35 10.54
C GLU A 445 -8.22 -36.63 11.48
N MET A 446 -8.91 -35.58 11.01
CA MET A 446 -9.87 -34.83 11.81
C MET A 446 -11.16 -35.62 12.15
N LEU A 447 -11.57 -36.56 11.30
CA LEU A 447 -12.68 -37.46 11.61
C LEU A 447 -12.28 -38.48 12.68
N ALA A 448 -11.03 -38.94 12.66
CA ALA A 448 -10.51 -39.90 13.62
C ALA A 448 -10.31 -39.29 15.02
N ASP A 449 -9.89 -38.02 15.10
CA ASP A 449 -9.67 -37.33 16.38
C ASP A 449 -10.91 -36.58 16.92
N GLY A 450 -11.99 -36.53 16.14
CA GLY A 450 -13.25 -35.90 16.52
C GLY A 450 -13.32 -34.39 16.30
N THR A 451 -12.29 -33.78 15.70
CA THR A 451 -12.33 -32.37 15.24
C THR A 451 -13.45 -32.16 14.24
N LEU A 452 -13.66 -33.12 13.34
CA LEU A 452 -14.82 -33.20 12.46
C LEU A 452 -15.66 -34.41 12.84
N LEU A 453 -16.98 -34.27 12.67
CA LEU A 453 -17.96 -35.32 12.84
C LEU A 453 -18.55 -35.68 11.48
N ALA A 454 -18.69 -36.97 11.23
CA ALA A 454 -19.37 -37.47 10.04
C ALA A 454 -20.87 -37.10 10.10
N LEU A 455 -21.40 -36.65 8.96
CA LEU A 455 -22.84 -36.44 8.76
C LEU A 455 -23.43 -37.61 7.95
N ASN A 456 -24.76 -37.65 7.87
CA ASN A 456 -25.48 -38.68 7.13
C ASN A 456 -25.03 -38.69 5.66
N PRO A 457 -24.43 -39.80 5.16
CA PRO A 457 -23.84 -39.82 3.82
C PRO A 457 -24.87 -39.85 2.68
N VAL A 458 -26.13 -40.16 2.98
CA VAL A 458 -27.22 -40.15 1.99
C VAL A 458 -27.86 -38.77 1.91
N ALA A 459 -28.14 -38.15 3.06
CA ALA A 459 -28.79 -36.84 3.12
C ALA A 459 -27.82 -35.65 2.93
N ALA A 460 -26.54 -35.84 3.24
CA ALA A 460 -25.49 -34.81 3.17
C ALA A 460 -24.15 -35.43 2.73
N PRO A 461 -24.05 -35.98 1.50
CA PRO A 461 -22.86 -36.67 1.01
C PRO A 461 -21.62 -35.77 1.05
N GLY A 462 -20.50 -36.29 1.56
CA GLY A 462 -19.26 -35.52 1.68
C GLY A 462 -19.27 -34.42 2.75
N CYS A 463 -20.41 -34.12 3.37
CA CYS A 463 -20.49 -33.08 4.39
C CYS A 463 -19.90 -33.54 5.73
N THR A 464 -19.47 -32.57 6.54
CA THR A 464 -18.95 -32.79 7.90
C THR A 464 -19.46 -31.71 8.85
N LEU A 465 -19.39 -31.99 10.14
CA LEU A 465 -19.74 -31.04 11.21
C LEU A 465 -18.53 -30.77 12.10
N HIS A 466 -18.21 -29.49 12.29
CA HIS A 466 -17.34 -29.02 13.37
C HIS A 466 -18.19 -28.39 14.48
N ARG A 467 -17.88 -28.71 15.74
CA ARG A 467 -18.45 -28.03 16.91
C ARG A 467 -17.35 -27.24 17.59
N SER A 468 -17.42 -25.92 17.54
CA SER A 468 -16.42 -25.07 18.16
C SER A 468 -16.61 -25.01 19.68
N HIS A 469 -15.57 -24.55 20.39
CA HIS A 469 -15.68 -24.29 21.81
C HIS A 469 -16.74 -23.19 22.07
N PRO A 470 -17.57 -23.27 23.14
CA PRO A 470 -18.65 -22.31 23.37
C PRO A 470 -18.20 -20.85 23.55
N SER A 471 -16.96 -20.62 23.95
CA SER A 471 -16.37 -19.27 24.04
C SER A 471 -15.84 -18.74 22.71
N ASP A 472 -15.89 -19.53 21.63
CA ASP A 472 -15.31 -19.24 20.32
C ASP A 472 -16.31 -19.54 19.19
N VAL A 473 -17.37 -18.74 19.12
CA VAL A 473 -18.54 -18.95 18.24
C VAL A 473 -18.83 -17.78 17.31
N ALA A 474 -18.05 -16.70 17.43
CA ALA A 474 -18.22 -15.47 16.67
C ALA A 474 -16.92 -14.66 16.65
N ARG A 475 -16.88 -13.66 15.77
CA ARG A 475 -15.82 -12.66 15.72
C ARG A 475 -15.86 -11.78 16.97
N THR A 476 -14.71 -11.45 17.53
CA THR A 476 -14.57 -10.64 18.75
C THR A 476 -14.08 -9.24 18.39
N GLU A 477 -15.00 -8.33 18.03
CA GLU A 477 -14.65 -6.96 17.58
C GLU A 477 -13.79 -6.21 18.60
N HIS A 478 -14.11 -6.30 19.89
CA HIS A 478 -13.36 -5.65 20.98
C HIS A 478 -11.95 -6.23 21.21
N LEU A 479 -11.63 -7.39 20.63
CA LEU A 479 -10.30 -8.02 20.67
C LEU A 479 -9.58 -7.96 19.31
N THR A 480 -10.15 -7.19 18.37
CA THR A 480 -9.60 -6.97 17.04
C THR A 480 -8.96 -5.59 16.98
N PHE A 481 -7.67 -5.53 16.65
CA PHE A 481 -6.86 -4.31 16.69
C PHE A 481 -6.24 -3.97 15.34
N ILE A 482 -6.11 -2.67 15.07
CA ILE A 482 -5.28 -2.11 14.00
C ILE A 482 -4.06 -1.47 14.68
N ALA A 483 -2.89 -2.07 14.48
CA ALA A 483 -1.62 -1.60 15.01
C ALA A 483 -0.88 -0.75 13.96
N SER A 484 -1.43 0.43 13.68
CA SER A 484 -0.78 1.46 12.86
C SER A 484 0.23 2.24 13.69
N ARG A 485 1.23 2.87 13.05
CA ARG A 485 2.28 3.63 13.78
C ARG A 485 1.74 4.77 14.63
N ARG A 486 0.63 5.39 14.22
CA ARG A 486 0.02 6.53 14.92
C ARG A 486 -1.47 6.26 15.18
N PRO A 487 -2.01 6.54 16.38
CA PRO A 487 -3.41 6.27 16.71
C PRO A 487 -4.40 6.85 15.70
N GLU A 488 -4.13 8.06 15.23
CA GLU A 488 -4.99 8.76 14.28
C GLU A 488 -5.10 8.04 12.93
N ASP A 489 -4.10 7.25 12.51
CA ASP A 489 -4.15 6.49 11.25
C ASP A 489 -5.08 5.28 11.33
N SER A 490 -5.41 4.80 12.53
CA SER A 490 -6.49 3.84 12.75
C SER A 490 -7.85 4.51 12.93
N GLY A 491 -7.87 5.69 13.54
CA GLY A 491 -9.06 6.51 13.70
C GLY A 491 -10.06 6.01 14.74
N PRO A 492 -11.15 6.75 14.97
CA PRO A 492 -12.07 6.56 16.11
C PRO A 492 -13.01 5.36 15.96
N THR A 493 -12.96 4.63 14.83
CA THR A 493 -13.79 3.47 14.54
C THR A 493 -13.07 2.14 14.78
N ASN A 494 -11.75 2.17 14.94
CA ASN A 494 -10.91 0.99 15.14
C ASN A 494 -10.38 0.94 16.57
N ASN A 495 -10.21 -0.26 17.12
CA ASN A 495 -9.39 -0.40 18.32
C ASN A 495 -7.92 -0.29 17.89
N TRP A 496 -7.24 0.73 18.40
CA TRP A 496 -5.82 0.92 18.15
C TRP A 496 -4.97 0.33 19.28
N MET A 497 -3.82 -0.20 18.93
CA MET A 497 -2.77 -0.61 19.86
C MET A 497 -1.43 -0.25 19.22
N ALA A 498 -0.50 0.36 19.97
CA ALA A 498 0.79 0.71 19.40
C ALA A 498 1.51 -0.55 18.87
N PRO A 499 2.21 -0.51 17.72
CA PRO A 499 2.87 -1.71 17.19
C PRO A 499 3.84 -2.37 18.17
N ALA A 500 4.60 -1.57 18.92
CA ALA A 500 5.50 -2.07 19.94
C ALA A 500 4.75 -2.73 21.11
N GLU A 501 3.67 -2.11 21.59
CA GLU A 501 2.80 -2.67 22.63
C GLU A 501 2.16 -3.99 22.18
N ALA A 502 1.66 -4.04 20.94
CA ALA A 502 1.08 -5.25 20.37
C ALA A 502 2.08 -6.40 20.31
N ARG A 503 3.34 -6.11 19.95
CA ARG A 503 4.42 -7.11 19.96
C ARG A 503 4.76 -7.58 21.37
N GLU A 504 4.84 -6.67 22.33
CA GLU A 504 5.13 -6.98 23.72
C GLU A 504 4.01 -7.81 24.36
N LYS A 505 2.74 -7.47 24.08
CA LYS A 505 1.57 -8.09 24.68
C LYS A 505 1.19 -9.42 24.03
N VAL A 506 1.21 -9.48 22.70
CA VAL A 506 0.70 -10.63 21.93
C VAL A 506 1.84 -11.57 21.54
N GLY A 507 3.05 -11.08 21.29
CA GLY A 507 4.21 -11.90 20.92
C GLY A 507 4.48 -13.07 21.88
N PRO A 508 4.49 -12.87 23.21
CA PRO A 508 4.68 -13.94 24.18
C PRO A 508 3.62 -15.05 24.12
N LEU A 509 2.40 -14.75 23.64
CA LEU A 509 1.33 -15.75 23.50
C LEU A 509 1.63 -16.78 22.42
N PHE A 510 2.49 -16.45 21.45
CA PHE A 510 2.95 -17.39 20.42
C PHE A 510 4.13 -18.25 20.88
N ALA A 511 4.84 -17.87 21.95
CA ALA A 511 6.04 -18.57 22.39
C ALA A 511 5.71 -20.01 22.85
N GLY A 512 6.10 -21.00 22.04
CA GLY A 512 5.79 -22.40 22.29
C GLY A 512 4.31 -22.79 22.12
N ALA A 513 3.47 -21.92 21.55
CA ALA A 513 2.02 -22.13 21.43
C ALA A 513 1.64 -23.38 20.62
N MET A 514 2.52 -23.83 19.72
CA MET A 514 2.28 -24.99 18.85
C MET A 514 2.98 -26.26 19.34
N LYS A 515 3.51 -26.27 20.57
CA LYS A 515 4.22 -27.44 21.11
C LYS A 515 3.33 -28.69 21.07
N GLY A 516 3.85 -29.75 20.43
CA GLY A 516 3.12 -31.01 20.25
C GLY A 516 2.12 -31.01 19.09
N ARG A 517 1.94 -29.90 18.37
CA ARG A 517 1.02 -29.76 17.22
C ARG A 517 1.80 -29.67 15.91
N THR A 518 1.12 -29.94 14.80
CA THR A 518 1.65 -29.64 13.46
C THR A 518 1.44 -28.16 13.18
N MET A 519 2.47 -27.47 12.71
CA MET A 519 2.37 -26.15 12.09
C MET A 519 2.15 -26.32 10.59
N TYR A 520 0.95 -26.01 10.13
CA TYR A 520 0.60 -25.99 8.72
C TYR A 520 0.99 -24.63 8.12
N VAL A 521 1.60 -24.68 6.94
CA VAL A 521 1.96 -23.52 6.14
C VAL A 521 1.04 -23.50 4.93
N VAL A 522 0.15 -22.52 4.88
CA VAL A 522 -0.98 -22.43 3.96
C VAL A 522 -0.75 -21.26 3.00
N PRO A 523 -0.08 -21.49 1.85
CA PRO A 523 0.00 -20.49 0.79
C PRO A 523 -1.34 -20.38 0.08
N TYR A 524 -1.82 -19.17 -0.20
CA TYR A 524 -3.07 -18.95 -0.91
C TYR A 524 -3.06 -17.68 -1.78
N VAL A 525 -3.91 -17.67 -2.81
CA VAL A 525 -4.21 -16.48 -3.62
C VAL A 525 -5.60 -15.99 -3.32
N MET A 526 -5.70 -14.68 -3.04
CA MET A 526 -6.94 -13.93 -3.04
C MET A 526 -7.14 -13.31 -4.44
N GLY A 527 -8.26 -13.63 -5.10
CA GLY A 527 -8.56 -13.24 -6.48
C GLY A 527 -8.37 -14.36 -7.50
N PRO A 528 -8.90 -14.21 -8.73
CA PRO A 528 -8.68 -15.17 -9.81
C PRO A 528 -7.20 -15.34 -10.15
N LEU A 529 -6.77 -16.57 -10.46
CA LEU A 529 -5.37 -16.82 -10.80
C LEU A 529 -4.94 -16.01 -12.03
N GLY A 530 -3.74 -15.42 -11.99
CA GLY A 530 -3.22 -14.57 -13.06
C GLY A 530 -3.88 -13.20 -13.19
N SER A 531 -4.87 -12.86 -12.34
CA SER A 531 -5.47 -11.52 -12.33
C SER A 531 -4.49 -10.47 -11.79
N PRO A 532 -4.44 -9.26 -12.36
CA PRO A 532 -3.74 -8.14 -11.74
C PRO A 532 -4.36 -7.74 -10.40
N PHE A 533 -5.61 -8.13 -10.13
CA PHE A 533 -6.28 -7.90 -8.85
C PHE A 533 -5.68 -8.75 -7.74
N SER A 534 -5.15 -9.92 -8.08
CA SER A 534 -4.82 -10.96 -7.13
C SER A 534 -3.63 -10.62 -6.25
N LYS A 535 -3.69 -11.09 -5.01
CA LYS A 535 -2.62 -10.95 -4.02
C LYS A 535 -2.36 -12.29 -3.34
N VAL A 536 -1.10 -12.55 -3.04
CA VAL A 536 -0.67 -13.77 -2.35
C VAL A 536 -0.67 -13.53 -0.84
N GLY A 537 -1.20 -14.49 -0.09
CA GLY A 537 -1.08 -14.58 1.35
C GLY A 537 -0.39 -15.89 1.76
N LEU A 538 0.22 -15.88 2.94
CA LEU A 538 0.82 -17.05 3.55
C LEU A 538 0.38 -17.14 5.00
N GLU A 539 -0.53 -18.06 5.29
CA GLU A 539 -1.02 -18.28 6.64
C GLU A 539 -0.29 -19.46 7.29
N VAL A 540 0.20 -19.26 8.51
CA VAL A 540 0.73 -20.32 9.36
C VAL A 540 -0.26 -20.60 10.47
N THR A 541 -0.67 -21.85 10.65
CA THR A 541 -1.72 -22.26 11.58
C THR A 541 -1.41 -23.61 12.21
N ASP A 542 -1.85 -23.84 13.46
CA ASP A 542 -1.81 -25.15 14.12
C ASP A 542 -3.14 -25.92 14.07
N SER A 543 -4.08 -25.48 13.23
CA SER A 543 -5.42 -26.05 13.09
C SER A 543 -5.66 -26.62 11.69
N ALA A 544 -5.82 -27.95 11.61
CA ALA A 544 -6.21 -28.63 10.36
C ALA A 544 -7.61 -28.20 9.87
N TYR A 545 -8.52 -27.83 10.79
CA TYR A 545 -9.83 -27.29 10.46
C TYR A 545 -9.72 -25.97 9.69
N VAL A 546 -8.78 -25.10 10.09
CA VAL A 546 -8.49 -23.86 9.39
C VAL A 546 -7.95 -24.14 7.98
N VAL A 547 -7.02 -25.10 7.82
CA VAL A 547 -6.52 -25.54 6.50
C VAL A 547 -7.65 -25.98 5.59
N ALA A 548 -8.55 -26.85 6.08
CA ALA A 548 -9.67 -27.37 5.29
C ALA A 548 -10.64 -26.26 4.84
N ASN A 549 -10.91 -25.27 5.69
CA ASN A 549 -11.73 -24.12 5.32
C ASN A 549 -11.01 -23.18 4.35
N MET A 550 -9.72 -22.88 4.57
CA MET A 550 -8.92 -22.05 3.67
C MET A 550 -8.82 -22.66 2.26
N ARG A 551 -8.77 -24.00 2.16
CA ARG A 551 -8.82 -24.71 0.87
C ARG A 551 -10.10 -24.44 0.09
N LEU A 552 -11.25 -24.32 0.77
CA LEU A 552 -12.53 -24.01 0.14
C LEU A 552 -12.68 -22.50 -0.14
N MET A 553 -12.16 -21.66 0.76
CA MET A 553 -12.36 -20.21 0.72
C MET A 553 -11.36 -19.46 -0.15
N THR A 554 -10.24 -20.08 -0.52
CA THR A 554 -9.16 -19.43 -1.27
C THR A 554 -8.58 -20.36 -2.35
N ARG A 555 -7.78 -19.82 -3.27
CA ARG A 555 -6.98 -20.66 -4.18
C ARG A 555 -5.70 -21.07 -3.46
N MET A 556 -5.80 -22.15 -2.69
CA MET A 556 -4.75 -22.63 -1.77
C MET A 556 -3.74 -23.55 -2.45
N GLY A 557 -2.50 -23.55 -1.96
CA GLY A 557 -1.51 -24.59 -2.24
C GLY A 557 -0.58 -24.28 -3.40
N THR A 558 -0.37 -25.26 -4.27
CA THR A 558 0.58 -25.17 -5.40
C THR A 558 0.37 -23.93 -6.28
N PRO A 559 -0.86 -23.56 -6.71
CA PRO A 559 -1.07 -22.35 -7.51
C PRO A 559 -0.58 -21.06 -6.83
N ALA A 560 -0.72 -20.98 -5.50
CA ALA A 560 -0.24 -19.84 -4.74
C ALA A 560 1.29 -19.82 -4.60
N ARG A 561 1.91 -20.99 -4.46
CA ARG A 561 3.38 -21.12 -4.45
C ARG A 561 3.97 -20.72 -5.80
N ASP A 562 3.34 -21.14 -6.89
CA ASP A 562 3.78 -20.80 -8.24
C ASP A 562 3.67 -19.29 -8.50
N GLN A 563 2.58 -18.66 -8.05
CA GLN A 563 2.41 -17.21 -8.16
C GLN A 563 3.36 -16.42 -7.25
N LEU A 564 3.71 -16.95 -6.07
CA LEU A 564 4.70 -16.36 -5.18
C LEU A 564 6.12 -16.44 -5.76
N GLY A 565 6.49 -17.60 -6.31
CA GLY A 565 7.83 -17.86 -6.84
C GLY A 565 8.94 -17.56 -5.82
N SER A 566 9.98 -16.85 -6.26
CA SER A 566 11.02 -16.28 -5.38
C SER A 566 10.72 -14.84 -4.96
N GLY A 567 9.49 -14.36 -5.16
CA GLY A 567 9.08 -12.99 -4.88
C GLY A 567 9.07 -12.67 -3.39
N GLU A 568 9.15 -11.38 -3.07
CA GLU A 568 9.18 -10.88 -1.69
C GLU A 568 7.80 -10.41 -1.19
N GLU A 569 6.84 -10.18 -2.09
CA GLU A 569 5.56 -9.54 -1.77
C GLU A 569 4.46 -10.58 -1.50
N PHE A 570 4.19 -10.85 -0.22
CA PHE A 570 3.04 -11.60 0.26
C PHE A 570 2.52 -11.01 1.58
N VAL A 571 1.31 -11.39 1.98
CA VAL A 571 0.73 -11.01 3.28
C VAL A 571 0.97 -12.14 4.29
N PRO A 572 1.94 -12.01 5.22
CA PRO A 572 2.15 -12.97 6.28
C PRO A 572 0.99 -12.97 7.29
N GLY A 573 0.49 -14.16 7.63
CA GLY A 573 -0.53 -14.37 8.64
C GLY A 573 -0.10 -15.44 9.65
N LEU A 574 0.13 -15.07 10.91
CA LEU A 574 0.41 -16.02 11.99
C LEU A 574 -0.86 -16.28 12.79
N HIS A 575 -1.31 -17.53 12.80
CA HIS A 575 -2.47 -18.00 13.55
C HIS A 575 -2.08 -19.15 14.51
N SER A 576 -2.63 -19.15 15.73
CA SER A 576 -2.62 -20.32 16.62
C SER A 576 -3.89 -20.38 17.46
N LEU A 577 -4.42 -21.59 17.68
CA LEU A 577 -5.50 -21.80 18.64
C LEU A 577 -5.09 -21.41 20.07
N GLY A 578 -3.80 -21.46 20.38
CA GLY A 578 -3.29 -21.31 21.74
C GLY A 578 -4.01 -22.25 22.70
N ASP A 579 -4.54 -21.70 23.78
CA ASP A 579 -5.40 -22.40 24.74
C ASP A 579 -6.88 -21.97 24.68
N LEU A 580 -7.28 -21.25 23.63
CA LEU A 580 -8.65 -20.76 23.41
C LEU A 580 -9.24 -19.86 24.52
N SER A 581 -8.40 -19.40 25.47
CA SER A 581 -8.80 -18.48 26.54
C SER A 581 -9.27 -17.15 25.94
N PRO A 582 -10.52 -16.72 26.18
CA PRO A 582 -11.02 -15.43 25.71
C PRO A 582 -10.18 -14.24 26.21
N GLU A 583 -9.57 -14.36 27.39
CA GLU A 583 -8.72 -13.35 28.03
C GLU A 583 -7.37 -13.19 27.33
N ARG A 584 -6.95 -14.20 26.56
CA ARG A 584 -5.70 -14.23 25.79
C ARG A 584 -5.95 -14.36 24.29
N ARG A 585 -7.12 -13.93 23.84
CA ARG A 585 -7.50 -13.88 22.43
C ARG A 585 -7.19 -12.50 21.83
N PHE A 586 -6.48 -12.49 20.72
CA PHE A 586 -6.12 -11.26 20.00
C PHE A 586 -6.15 -11.49 18.50
N ILE A 587 -6.66 -10.50 17.76
CA ILE A 587 -6.57 -10.43 16.30
C ILE A 587 -5.98 -9.07 15.93
N VAL A 588 -4.70 -9.03 15.58
CA VAL A 588 -3.94 -7.79 15.35
C VAL A 588 -3.53 -7.70 13.88
N HIS A 589 -3.72 -6.51 13.31
CA HIS A 589 -3.33 -6.19 11.93
C HIS A 589 -2.28 -5.10 11.99
N TYR A 590 -1.15 -5.29 11.31
CA TYR A 590 -0.08 -4.28 11.17
C TYR A 590 -0.12 -3.78 9.72
N PRO A 591 -0.81 -2.65 9.44
CA PRO A 591 -1.10 -2.24 8.07
C PRO A 591 0.16 -1.94 7.25
N GLU A 592 1.16 -1.28 7.85
CA GLU A 592 2.41 -0.91 7.18
C GLU A 592 3.29 -2.11 6.84
N GLU A 593 3.25 -3.16 7.67
CA GLU A 593 4.00 -4.40 7.46
C GLU A 593 3.21 -5.43 6.65
N ARG A 594 1.91 -5.17 6.41
CA ARG A 594 0.96 -6.12 5.82
C ARG A 594 0.96 -7.46 6.55
N LEU A 595 1.04 -7.42 7.87
CA LEU A 595 1.15 -8.59 8.75
C LEU A 595 -0.13 -8.77 9.57
N ILE A 596 -0.54 -10.02 9.74
CA ILE A 596 -1.71 -10.40 10.54
C ILE A 596 -1.27 -11.38 11.62
N TRP A 597 -1.61 -11.10 12.88
CA TRP A 597 -1.46 -12.03 14.00
C TRP A 597 -2.83 -12.37 14.58
N SER A 598 -3.08 -13.65 14.80
CA SER A 598 -4.29 -14.14 15.46
C SER A 598 -3.97 -15.26 16.44
N VAL A 599 -4.44 -15.15 17.67
CA VAL A 599 -4.24 -16.17 18.70
C VAL A 599 -5.50 -16.36 19.54
N GLY A 600 -5.78 -17.59 19.95
CA GLY A 600 -6.86 -17.89 20.91
C GLY A 600 -8.25 -18.10 20.31
N SER A 601 -8.37 -18.28 18.99
CA SER A 601 -9.65 -18.52 18.29
C SER A 601 -9.42 -19.36 17.05
N GLY A 602 -10.21 -20.42 16.84
CA GLY A 602 -10.27 -21.19 15.60
C GLY A 602 -11.47 -20.85 14.73
N TYR A 603 -12.29 -19.88 15.15
CA TYR A 603 -13.58 -19.62 14.54
C TYR A 603 -13.54 -18.55 13.44
N GLY A 604 -13.98 -18.95 12.23
CA GLY A 604 -14.39 -18.05 11.15
C GLY A 604 -13.40 -16.92 10.87
N GLY A 605 -13.87 -15.67 10.82
CA GLY A 605 -13.05 -14.50 10.47
C GLY A 605 -11.93 -14.13 11.44
N ASN A 606 -11.79 -14.82 12.58
CA ASN A 606 -10.62 -14.68 13.46
C ASN A 606 -9.48 -15.60 13.01
N ALA A 607 -9.79 -16.74 12.41
CA ALA A 607 -8.84 -17.79 12.07
C ALA A 607 -8.60 -17.92 10.56
N LEU A 608 -9.62 -17.72 9.72
CA LEU A 608 -9.49 -17.70 8.26
C LEU A 608 -8.92 -16.35 7.83
N LEU A 609 -7.58 -16.19 7.92
CA LEU A 609 -6.94 -14.87 7.82
C LEU A 609 -7.10 -14.26 6.43
N GLY A 610 -7.24 -15.07 5.39
CA GLY A 610 -7.55 -14.61 4.03
C GLY A 610 -8.87 -13.83 3.94
N LYS A 611 -9.87 -14.17 4.77
CA LYS A 611 -11.24 -13.66 4.64
C LYS A 611 -11.40 -12.20 5.07
N LYS A 612 -11.48 -11.91 6.37
CA LYS A 612 -11.73 -10.53 6.86
C LYS A 612 -10.45 -9.78 7.18
N CYS A 613 -9.44 -10.48 7.70
CA CYS A 613 -8.18 -9.87 8.11
C CYS A 613 -7.37 -9.38 6.90
N PHE A 614 -7.17 -10.25 5.91
CA PHE A 614 -6.52 -9.86 4.67
C PHE A 614 -7.48 -9.13 3.75
N ALA A 615 -8.52 -9.80 3.22
CA ALA A 615 -9.24 -9.27 2.06
C ALA A 615 -10.08 -8.00 2.30
N LEU A 616 -10.22 -7.56 3.55
CA LEU A 616 -10.79 -6.24 3.88
C LEU A 616 -9.82 -5.34 4.66
N ARG A 617 -9.28 -5.74 5.82
CA ARG A 617 -8.47 -4.81 6.65
C ARG A 617 -7.12 -4.48 6.03
N ILE A 618 -6.27 -5.47 5.81
CA ILE A 618 -4.98 -5.24 5.14
C ILE A 618 -5.21 -4.76 3.70
N ALA A 619 -6.16 -5.38 2.99
CA ALA A 619 -6.49 -5.04 1.62
C ALA A 619 -6.98 -3.58 1.47
N SER A 620 -7.82 -3.05 2.36
CA SER A 620 -8.28 -1.65 2.27
C SER A 620 -7.13 -0.66 2.43
N THR A 621 -6.15 -0.96 3.29
CA THR A 621 -4.93 -0.15 3.41
C THR A 621 -4.10 -0.23 2.12
N MET A 622 -3.88 -1.44 1.60
CA MET A 622 -3.18 -1.63 0.32
C MET A 622 -3.92 -0.92 -0.83
N ALA A 623 -5.24 -0.94 -0.81
CA ALA A 623 -6.11 -0.35 -1.80
C ALA A 623 -6.00 1.17 -1.81
N ARG A 624 -5.99 1.80 -0.61
CA ARG A 624 -5.67 3.22 -0.45
C ARG A 624 -4.33 3.57 -1.09
N ASP A 625 -3.28 2.86 -0.69
CA ASP A 625 -1.90 3.16 -1.08
C ASP A 625 -1.64 2.93 -2.58
N GLN A 626 -2.35 1.98 -3.19
CA GLN A 626 -2.16 1.56 -4.58
C GLN A 626 -3.26 2.08 -5.52
N GLY A 627 -4.23 2.82 -5.00
CA GLY A 627 -5.26 3.47 -5.81
C GLY A 627 -6.38 2.57 -6.32
N TRP A 628 -6.78 1.55 -5.55
CA TRP A 628 -7.94 0.69 -5.80
C TRP A 628 -8.83 0.59 -4.55
N MET A 629 -9.85 -0.29 -4.50
CA MET A 629 -10.78 -0.39 -3.36
C MET A 629 -11.02 -1.84 -2.93
N ALA A 630 -11.10 -2.09 -1.62
CA ALA A 630 -11.41 -3.39 -1.05
C ALA A 630 -12.67 -3.27 -0.19
N GLU A 631 -13.75 -3.88 -0.63
CA GLU A 631 -15.10 -3.55 -0.17
C GLU A 631 -15.86 -4.78 0.32
N HIS A 632 -16.67 -4.59 1.35
CA HIS A 632 -17.56 -5.63 1.89
C HIS A 632 -18.85 -5.72 1.06
N MET A 633 -18.68 -6.12 -0.20
CA MET A 633 -19.73 -6.15 -1.21
C MET A 633 -19.89 -7.54 -1.81
N LEU A 634 -21.14 -7.94 -2.03
CA LEU A 634 -21.44 -8.98 -3.02
C LEU A 634 -21.22 -8.44 -4.43
N ILE A 635 -21.09 -9.35 -5.40
CA ILE A 635 -21.09 -9.05 -6.84
C ILE A 635 -22.07 -10.02 -7.50
N LEU A 636 -23.02 -9.48 -8.27
CA LEU A 636 -23.93 -10.26 -9.10
C LEU A 636 -23.92 -9.80 -10.55
N GLU A 637 -24.28 -10.71 -11.43
CA GLU A 637 -24.55 -10.48 -12.85
C GLU A 637 -26.07 -10.54 -13.08
N LEU A 638 -26.60 -9.54 -13.77
CA LEU A 638 -27.98 -9.49 -14.25
C LEU A 638 -27.97 -9.49 -15.77
N GLU A 639 -28.48 -10.56 -16.37
CA GLU A 639 -28.69 -10.70 -17.82
C GLU A 639 -30.14 -10.35 -18.15
N LEU A 640 -30.33 -9.38 -19.03
CA LEU A 640 -31.63 -8.96 -19.56
C LEU A 640 -32.04 -9.84 -20.76
N PRO A 641 -33.34 -9.81 -21.15
CA PRO A 641 -33.78 -10.43 -22.39
C PRO A 641 -32.97 -9.90 -23.58
N GLY A 642 -32.49 -10.80 -24.43
CA GLY A 642 -31.58 -10.46 -25.54
C GLY A 642 -30.08 -10.51 -25.20
N GLY A 643 -29.71 -10.80 -23.95
CA GLY A 643 -28.34 -11.12 -23.55
C GLY A 643 -27.48 -9.93 -23.11
N GLU A 644 -28.06 -8.73 -22.97
CA GLU A 644 -27.39 -7.57 -22.35
C GLU A 644 -27.08 -7.89 -20.88
N ARG A 645 -25.85 -7.65 -20.43
CA ARG A 645 -25.40 -7.98 -19.06
C ARG A 645 -25.00 -6.74 -18.29
N HIS A 646 -25.44 -6.67 -17.04
CA HIS A 646 -25.02 -5.66 -16.08
C HIS A 646 -24.45 -6.33 -14.82
N TYR A 647 -23.44 -5.70 -14.23
CA TYR A 647 -22.83 -6.17 -12.99
C TYR A 647 -23.08 -5.17 -11.88
N ILE A 648 -23.47 -5.69 -10.72
CA ILE A 648 -23.90 -4.88 -9.58
C ILE A 648 -23.10 -5.33 -8.36
N ALA A 649 -22.50 -4.37 -7.66
CA ALA A 649 -21.90 -4.61 -6.35
C ALA A 649 -22.84 -4.07 -5.26
N ALA A 650 -22.99 -4.78 -4.14
CA ALA A 650 -23.86 -4.32 -3.06
C ALA A 650 -23.25 -4.55 -1.66
N ALA A 651 -23.16 -3.46 -0.88
CA ALA A 651 -22.68 -3.46 0.50
C ALA A 651 -23.87 -3.39 1.46
N PHE A 652 -24.10 -4.49 2.19
CA PHE A 652 -25.02 -4.53 3.32
C PHE A 652 -24.30 -5.00 4.57
N PRO A 653 -24.67 -4.56 5.78
CA PRO A 653 -24.16 -5.13 7.03
C PRO A 653 -24.43 -6.65 7.15
N SER A 654 -23.85 -7.28 8.17
CA SER A 654 -24.19 -8.69 8.48
C SER A 654 -25.69 -8.85 8.73
N ALA A 655 -26.25 -10.00 8.33
CA ALA A 655 -27.68 -10.33 8.46
C ALA A 655 -28.68 -9.39 7.72
N CYS A 656 -28.21 -8.64 6.72
CA CYS A 656 -29.04 -7.76 5.88
C CYS A 656 -29.29 -8.31 4.45
N GLY A 657 -29.06 -9.61 4.22
CA GLY A 657 -29.48 -10.30 2.98
C GLY A 657 -28.48 -10.32 1.83
N LYS A 658 -27.17 -10.08 2.07
CA LYS A 658 -26.13 -10.16 1.00
C LYS A 658 -26.16 -11.49 0.25
N THR A 659 -26.01 -12.62 0.95
CA THR A 659 -26.00 -13.94 0.31
C THR A 659 -27.31 -14.27 -0.42
N ASN A 660 -28.47 -13.84 0.10
CA ASN A 660 -29.75 -14.00 -0.60
C ASN A 660 -29.82 -13.21 -1.91
N LEU A 661 -29.29 -11.97 -1.93
CA LEU A 661 -29.29 -11.16 -3.14
C LEU A 661 -28.24 -11.65 -4.17
N ALA A 662 -27.05 -12.04 -3.70
CA ALA A 662 -25.99 -12.55 -4.55
C ALA A 662 -26.40 -13.83 -5.29
N MET A 663 -27.10 -14.72 -4.58
CA MET A 663 -27.58 -16.02 -5.08
C MET A 663 -29.05 -15.99 -5.52
N LEU A 664 -29.59 -14.82 -5.82
CA LEU A 664 -30.99 -14.67 -6.21
C LEU A 664 -31.31 -15.52 -7.44
N GLN A 665 -32.34 -16.35 -7.35
CA GLN A 665 -32.94 -17.01 -8.50
C GLN A 665 -34.04 -16.12 -9.07
N SER A 666 -33.98 -15.86 -10.38
CA SER A 666 -34.89 -14.93 -11.03
C SER A 666 -36.30 -15.51 -11.09
N PRO A 667 -37.31 -14.90 -10.43
CA PRO A 667 -38.71 -15.32 -10.62
C PRO A 667 -39.21 -15.01 -12.05
N LEU A 668 -38.48 -14.18 -12.80
CA LEU A 668 -38.81 -13.76 -14.16
C LEU A 668 -37.92 -14.45 -15.21
N GLU A 669 -37.32 -15.60 -14.87
CA GLU A 669 -36.45 -16.33 -15.79
C GLU A 669 -37.18 -16.78 -17.07
N HIS A 670 -38.46 -17.12 -16.97
CA HIS A 670 -39.32 -17.43 -18.11
C HIS A 670 -39.48 -16.26 -19.10
N LEU A 671 -39.23 -15.02 -18.66
CA LEU A 671 -39.21 -13.82 -19.51
C LEU A 671 -37.81 -13.49 -20.05
N GLY A 672 -36.79 -14.28 -19.71
CA GLY A 672 -35.41 -14.10 -20.15
C GLY A 672 -34.50 -13.34 -19.17
N TYR A 673 -34.98 -12.95 -17.99
CA TYR A 673 -34.14 -12.31 -16.97
C TYR A 673 -33.39 -13.36 -16.15
N LYS A 674 -32.05 -13.30 -16.12
CA LYS A 674 -31.24 -14.22 -15.31
C LYS A 674 -30.36 -13.47 -14.33
N VAL A 675 -30.20 -14.03 -13.14
CA VAL A 675 -29.27 -13.53 -12.13
C VAL A 675 -28.24 -14.62 -11.84
N ARG A 676 -26.96 -14.23 -11.83
CA ARG A 676 -25.84 -15.14 -11.55
C ARG A 676 -24.90 -14.55 -10.50
N THR A 677 -24.37 -15.41 -9.66
CA THR A 677 -23.44 -15.07 -8.56
C THR A 677 -22.02 -14.90 -9.10
N ILE A 678 -21.33 -13.83 -8.69
CA ILE A 678 -19.87 -13.69 -8.84
C ILE A 678 -19.19 -13.85 -7.47
N GLY A 679 -19.77 -13.25 -6.43
CA GLY A 679 -19.35 -13.37 -5.03
C GLY A 679 -20.39 -12.80 -4.09
N ASP A 680 -20.41 -13.21 -2.82
CA ASP A 680 -21.48 -12.84 -1.87
C ASP A 680 -21.05 -11.92 -0.73
N ASP A 681 -19.74 -11.67 -0.55
CA ASP A 681 -19.23 -11.04 0.67
C ASP A 681 -18.12 -10.00 0.43
N ILE A 682 -17.21 -10.21 -0.52
CA ILE A 682 -16.07 -9.30 -0.74
C ILE A 682 -15.91 -8.96 -2.23
N ALA A 683 -15.62 -7.69 -2.51
CA ALA A 683 -15.29 -7.20 -3.84
C ALA A 683 -13.99 -6.39 -3.81
N TRP A 684 -13.07 -6.69 -4.73
CA TRP A 684 -11.92 -5.83 -5.01
C TRP A 684 -12.16 -5.06 -6.29
N LEU A 685 -12.17 -3.73 -6.20
CA LEU A 685 -12.57 -2.82 -7.26
C LEU A 685 -11.36 -2.02 -7.77
N ARG A 686 -11.20 -1.89 -9.09
CA ARG A 686 -10.13 -1.11 -9.70
C ARG A 686 -10.65 -0.26 -10.87
N PRO A 687 -10.16 0.98 -11.04
CA PRO A 687 -10.35 1.71 -12.29
C PRO A 687 -9.75 0.91 -13.45
N GLY A 688 -10.56 0.64 -14.46
CA GLY A 688 -10.13 0.02 -15.71
C GLY A 688 -9.57 1.05 -16.68
N ALA A 689 -8.80 0.59 -17.66
CA ALA A 689 -8.27 1.45 -18.72
C ALA A 689 -9.37 2.11 -19.59
N ASP A 690 -10.59 1.56 -19.57
CA ASP A 690 -11.77 2.11 -20.24
C ASP A 690 -12.55 3.13 -19.38
N GLY A 691 -12.01 3.50 -18.22
CA GLY A 691 -12.58 4.48 -17.30
C GLY A 691 -13.79 3.99 -16.49
N ARG A 692 -14.12 2.69 -16.55
CA ARG A 692 -15.14 2.06 -15.68
C ARG A 692 -14.50 1.49 -14.42
N LEU A 693 -15.31 1.21 -13.40
CA LEU A 693 -14.87 0.50 -12.20
C LEU A 693 -15.08 -1.02 -12.40
N TRP A 694 -14.01 -1.80 -12.29
CA TRP A 694 -14.01 -3.25 -12.50
C TRP A 694 -13.89 -3.99 -11.17
N ALA A 695 -14.60 -5.10 -11.01
CA ALA A 695 -14.67 -5.87 -9.78
C ALA A 695 -14.22 -7.33 -9.97
N VAL A 696 -13.54 -7.88 -8.96
CA VAL A 696 -13.35 -9.33 -8.79
C VAL A 696 -13.84 -9.76 -7.42
N ASN A 697 -14.27 -11.01 -7.31
CA ASN A 697 -14.42 -11.69 -6.03
C ASN A 697 -13.05 -12.27 -5.62
N PRO A 698 -12.45 -11.84 -4.50
CA PRO A 698 -11.19 -12.41 -4.05
C PRO A 698 -11.33 -13.83 -3.47
N GLU A 699 -12.53 -14.24 -3.06
CA GLU A 699 -12.80 -15.53 -2.40
C GLU A 699 -13.09 -16.65 -3.43
N ALA A 700 -12.82 -17.90 -3.04
CA ALA A 700 -13.08 -19.11 -3.83
C ALA A 700 -14.26 -19.96 -3.31
N GLY A 701 -14.87 -19.53 -2.20
CA GLY A 701 -15.92 -20.25 -1.52
C GLY A 701 -16.86 -19.32 -0.76
N PHE A 702 -17.90 -19.92 -0.18
CA PHE A 702 -18.89 -19.24 0.62
C PHE A 702 -18.73 -19.62 2.09
N PHE A 703 -18.73 -18.60 2.97
CA PHE A 703 -18.73 -18.77 4.43
C PHE A 703 -19.99 -18.14 5.03
N GLY A 704 -21.15 -18.71 4.68
CA GLY A 704 -22.46 -18.13 4.95
C GLY A 704 -22.99 -18.45 6.35
N VAL A 705 -23.75 -17.52 6.92
CA VAL A 705 -24.61 -17.80 8.09
C VAL A 705 -25.71 -18.77 7.62
N VAL A 706 -25.86 -19.91 8.29
CA VAL A 706 -26.83 -20.91 7.86
C VAL A 706 -28.25 -20.71 8.41
N PRO A 707 -28.48 -20.27 9.68
CA PRO A 707 -29.83 -20.02 10.16
C PRO A 707 -30.58 -19.00 9.30
N GLY A 708 -31.83 -19.30 8.98
CA GLY A 708 -32.68 -18.55 8.04
C GLY A 708 -32.54 -18.98 6.57
N THR A 709 -31.55 -19.80 6.23
CA THR A 709 -31.40 -20.40 4.89
C THR A 709 -32.37 -21.57 4.76
N GLY A 710 -33.24 -21.55 3.76
CA GLY A 710 -34.19 -22.61 3.49
C GLY A 710 -34.64 -22.62 2.02
N PRO A 711 -35.43 -23.62 1.60
CA PRO A 711 -35.89 -23.75 0.22
C PRO A 711 -36.66 -22.52 -0.30
N ASP A 712 -37.42 -21.86 0.58
CA ASP A 712 -38.24 -20.69 0.23
C ASP A 712 -37.45 -19.38 0.26
N THR A 713 -36.27 -19.35 0.90
CA THR A 713 -35.49 -18.11 1.10
C THR A 713 -34.21 -18.04 0.27
N ASN A 714 -33.51 -19.17 0.10
CA ASN A 714 -32.31 -19.27 -0.74
C ASN A 714 -32.11 -20.71 -1.26
N PRO A 715 -32.90 -21.14 -2.26
CA PRO A 715 -32.79 -22.46 -2.86
C PRO A 715 -31.40 -22.72 -3.49
N ALA A 716 -30.74 -21.69 -4.03
CA ALA A 716 -29.39 -21.81 -4.58
C ALA A 716 -28.36 -22.13 -3.49
N ALA A 717 -28.42 -21.49 -2.32
CA ALA A 717 -27.59 -21.85 -1.17
C ALA A 717 -27.89 -23.26 -0.67
N MET A 718 -29.17 -23.65 -0.58
CA MET A 718 -29.56 -25.03 -0.19
C MET A 718 -28.97 -26.09 -1.12
N ALA A 719 -28.97 -25.85 -2.43
CA ALA A 719 -28.31 -26.73 -3.40
C ALA A 719 -26.79 -26.75 -3.22
N THR A 720 -26.18 -25.58 -3.03
CA THR A 720 -24.73 -25.43 -2.82
C THR A 720 -24.22 -26.22 -1.63
N ILE A 721 -24.97 -26.20 -0.51
CA ILE A 721 -24.56 -26.82 0.77
C ILE A 721 -25.00 -28.28 0.94
N SER A 722 -25.63 -28.86 -0.09
CA SER A 722 -26.21 -30.21 -0.03
C SER A 722 -25.14 -31.31 0.00
N HIS A 723 -23.92 -31.02 -0.45
CA HIS A 723 -22.80 -31.95 -0.46
C HIS A 723 -21.46 -31.24 -0.24
N ASP A 724 -20.43 -32.01 0.13
CA ASP A 724 -19.02 -31.56 0.26
C ASP A 724 -18.84 -30.27 1.10
N THR A 725 -19.68 -30.09 2.10
CA THR A 725 -19.76 -28.86 2.91
C THR A 725 -19.27 -29.10 4.34
N ILE A 726 -18.52 -28.14 4.87
CA ILE A 726 -18.16 -28.10 6.29
C ILE A 726 -19.21 -27.26 7.02
N PHE A 727 -20.06 -27.88 7.82
CA PHE A 727 -20.97 -27.17 8.72
C PHE A 727 -20.27 -26.90 10.04
N THR A 728 -20.53 -25.74 10.65
CA THR A 728 -19.99 -25.36 11.96
C THR A 728 -21.11 -24.91 12.88
N ASN A 729 -21.26 -25.58 14.02
CA ASN A 729 -22.24 -25.31 15.07
C ASN A 729 -23.72 -25.39 14.63
N VAL A 730 -24.04 -26.26 13.68
CA VAL A 730 -25.44 -26.61 13.37
C VAL A 730 -25.94 -27.71 14.31
N ALA A 731 -27.26 -27.84 14.41
CA ALA A 731 -27.85 -29.02 15.02
C ALA A 731 -27.86 -30.20 14.04
N VAL A 732 -28.07 -31.40 14.55
CA VAL A 732 -28.27 -32.60 13.72
C VAL A 732 -29.41 -33.44 14.26
N THR A 733 -30.08 -34.19 13.38
CA THR A 733 -30.95 -35.28 13.81
C THR A 733 -30.15 -36.45 14.41
N PRO A 734 -30.78 -37.40 15.12
CA PRO A 734 -30.08 -38.58 15.64
C PRO A 734 -29.36 -39.43 14.57
N ASP A 735 -29.84 -39.41 13.33
CA ASP A 735 -29.24 -40.07 12.17
C ASP A 735 -28.23 -39.19 11.41
N GLY A 736 -27.85 -38.04 11.98
CA GLY A 736 -26.76 -37.19 11.47
C GLY A 736 -27.14 -36.27 10.32
N VAL A 737 -28.42 -35.94 10.13
CA VAL A 737 -28.86 -34.96 9.12
C VAL A 737 -28.75 -33.54 9.70
N PRO A 738 -28.05 -32.61 9.04
CA PRO A 738 -27.89 -31.25 9.55
C PRO A 738 -29.20 -30.47 9.57
N TRP A 739 -29.39 -29.66 10.62
CA TRP A 739 -30.59 -28.86 10.84
C TRP A 739 -30.27 -27.51 11.51
N TRP A 740 -31.08 -26.49 11.20
CA TRP A 740 -31.00 -25.14 11.78
C TRP A 740 -32.36 -24.44 11.70
N GLU A 741 -32.53 -23.39 12.47
CA GLU A 741 -33.75 -22.57 12.44
C GLU A 741 -33.96 -21.95 11.06
N GLY A 742 -35.17 -22.12 10.52
CA GLY A 742 -35.55 -21.64 9.19
C GLY A 742 -35.32 -22.63 8.06
N LYS A 743 -34.69 -23.79 8.32
CA LYS A 743 -34.54 -24.85 7.32
C LYS A 743 -35.89 -25.46 6.93
N ASP A 744 -36.70 -25.78 7.93
CA ASP A 744 -38.02 -26.40 7.81
C ASP A 744 -39.05 -25.58 8.63
N LYS A 745 -40.33 -25.61 8.23
CA LYS A 745 -41.41 -24.86 8.94
C LYS A 745 -41.58 -25.29 10.39
N THR A 746 -41.41 -26.59 10.65
CA THR A 746 -41.47 -27.17 12.00
C THR A 746 -40.20 -27.97 12.27
N PRO A 747 -39.54 -27.80 13.43
CA PRO A 747 -38.34 -28.55 13.76
C PRO A 747 -38.64 -30.05 13.93
N PRO A 748 -37.70 -30.95 13.58
CA PRO A 748 -37.80 -32.38 13.85
C PRO A 748 -38.14 -32.71 15.31
N ALA A 749 -38.74 -33.88 15.54
CA ALA A 749 -39.16 -34.31 16.86
C ALA A 749 -37.98 -34.42 17.86
N ARG A 750 -36.81 -34.86 17.37
CA ARG A 750 -35.57 -34.99 18.14
C ARG A 750 -34.42 -34.37 17.37
N LEU A 751 -33.61 -33.59 18.08
CA LEU A 751 -32.38 -32.99 17.57
C LEU A 751 -31.28 -33.13 18.62
N ILE A 752 -30.05 -33.12 18.16
CA ILE A 752 -28.84 -32.90 18.95
C ILE A 752 -28.38 -31.48 18.63
N ASP A 753 -28.30 -30.63 19.64
CA ASP A 753 -27.92 -29.22 19.51
C ASP A 753 -26.46 -29.06 19.03
N TRP A 754 -26.09 -27.82 18.75
CA TRP A 754 -24.75 -27.48 18.30
C TRP A 754 -23.63 -27.79 19.31
N GLN A 755 -23.96 -27.97 20.59
CA GLN A 755 -23.02 -28.37 21.64
C GLN A 755 -22.95 -29.90 21.82
N GLY A 756 -23.72 -30.67 21.05
CA GLY A 756 -23.74 -32.12 21.13
C GLY A 756 -24.70 -32.69 22.17
N ARG A 757 -25.62 -31.88 22.71
CA ARG A 757 -26.61 -32.30 23.73
C ARG A 757 -27.96 -32.56 23.08
N PRO A 758 -28.81 -33.45 23.62
CA PRO A 758 -30.21 -33.54 23.19
C PRO A 758 -30.89 -32.18 23.33
N TRP A 759 -31.52 -31.69 22.25
CA TRP A 759 -32.25 -30.43 22.29
C TRP A 759 -33.60 -30.62 22.99
N ASP A 760 -33.76 -29.95 24.13
CA ASP A 760 -34.96 -30.00 24.98
C ASP A 760 -36.14 -29.17 24.43
N ARG A 761 -36.00 -28.65 23.20
CA ARG A 761 -36.95 -27.77 22.52
C ARG A 761 -37.08 -26.39 23.17
N THR A 762 -36.14 -26.03 24.05
CA THR A 762 -35.98 -24.67 24.56
C THR A 762 -34.79 -23.99 23.88
N GLY A 763 -34.89 -22.67 23.69
CA GLY A 763 -33.84 -21.91 23.01
C GLY A 763 -33.62 -22.31 21.54
N LYS A 764 -32.41 -22.07 21.04
CA LYS A 764 -32.00 -22.37 19.65
C LYS A 764 -31.21 -23.67 19.60
N ALA A 765 -31.54 -24.54 18.65
CA ALA A 765 -30.87 -25.81 18.41
C ALA A 765 -29.54 -25.61 17.68
N ALA A 766 -29.50 -24.78 16.63
CA ALA A 766 -28.25 -24.36 16.01
C ALA A 766 -27.75 -23.06 16.66
N HIS A 767 -26.43 -22.83 16.66
CA HIS A 767 -25.92 -21.54 17.09
C HIS A 767 -26.43 -20.43 16.13
N PRO A 768 -26.87 -19.24 16.60
CA PRO A 768 -27.38 -18.18 15.72
C PRO A 768 -26.39 -17.70 14.65
N ASN A 769 -25.09 -17.83 14.93
CA ASN A 769 -24.00 -17.55 13.99
C ASN A 769 -23.39 -18.85 13.43
N SER A 770 -24.10 -19.97 13.42
CA SER A 770 -23.62 -21.20 12.78
C SER A 770 -23.40 -20.98 11.27
N ARG A 771 -22.45 -21.73 10.72
CA ARG A 771 -21.91 -21.48 9.37
C ARG A 771 -21.93 -22.73 8.51
N PHE A 772 -21.96 -22.51 7.21
CA PHE A 772 -21.50 -23.46 6.22
C PHE A 772 -20.26 -22.91 5.52
N THR A 773 -19.35 -23.80 5.14
CA THR A 773 -18.24 -23.52 4.24
C THR A 773 -18.35 -24.45 3.04
N ALA A 774 -18.55 -23.89 1.84
CA ALA A 774 -18.70 -24.63 0.59
C ALA A 774 -17.90 -23.96 -0.54
N ALA A 775 -17.41 -24.76 -1.50
CA ALA A 775 -16.72 -24.22 -2.66
C ALA A 775 -17.69 -23.43 -3.55
N ALA A 776 -17.25 -22.29 -4.09
CA ALA A 776 -18.13 -21.45 -4.89
C ALA A 776 -18.59 -22.17 -6.17
N SER A 777 -17.73 -23.02 -6.74
CA SER A 777 -18.01 -23.86 -7.91
C SER A 777 -19.18 -24.83 -7.74
N GLN A 778 -19.63 -25.10 -6.51
CA GLN A 778 -20.83 -25.90 -6.24
C GLN A 778 -22.13 -25.12 -6.43
N CYS A 779 -22.08 -23.79 -6.48
CA CYS A 779 -23.28 -22.98 -6.53
C CYS A 779 -23.89 -23.00 -7.94
N PRO A 780 -25.17 -23.41 -8.09
CA PRO A 780 -25.79 -23.58 -9.40
C PRO A 780 -26.02 -22.26 -10.14
N THR A 781 -25.97 -21.13 -9.42
CA THR A 781 -26.15 -19.79 -10.00
C THR A 781 -24.82 -19.10 -10.29
N MET A 782 -23.65 -19.76 -10.16
CA MET A 782 -22.38 -19.11 -10.48
C MET A 782 -22.33 -18.62 -11.93
N SER A 783 -21.88 -17.38 -12.12
CA SER A 783 -21.59 -16.85 -13.44
C SER A 783 -20.33 -17.53 -14.01
N PRO A 784 -20.27 -17.84 -15.32
CA PRO A 784 -19.05 -18.32 -15.95
C PRO A 784 -17.89 -17.30 -15.89
N ARG A 785 -18.16 -16.04 -15.54
CA ARG A 785 -17.20 -14.95 -15.42
C ARG A 785 -16.60 -14.78 -14.02
N TRP A 786 -16.98 -15.62 -13.05
CA TRP A 786 -16.58 -15.42 -11.65
C TRP A 786 -15.07 -15.54 -11.40
N GLU A 787 -14.35 -16.29 -12.25
CA GLU A 787 -12.88 -16.38 -12.25
C GLU A 787 -12.23 -15.64 -13.43
N ASP A 788 -12.95 -14.71 -14.08
CA ASP A 788 -12.32 -13.91 -15.13
C ASP A 788 -11.21 -13.03 -14.52
N PRO A 789 -9.94 -13.16 -14.96
CA PRO A 789 -8.84 -12.41 -14.39
C PRO A 789 -8.93 -10.90 -14.63
N GLN A 790 -9.69 -10.45 -15.64
CA GLN A 790 -9.96 -9.02 -15.83
C GLN A 790 -11.01 -8.49 -14.85
N GLY A 791 -11.86 -9.36 -14.32
CA GLY A 791 -13.04 -9.03 -13.54
C GLY A 791 -14.24 -8.65 -14.40
N VAL A 792 -15.19 -7.95 -13.77
CA VAL A 792 -16.46 -7.52 -14.40
C VAL A 792 -16.70 -6.01 -14.21
N PRO A 793 -17.15 -5.28 -15.25
CA PRO A 793 -17.35 -3.83 -15.15
C PRO A 793 -18.67 -3.51 -14.45
N LEU A 794 -18.61 -2.75 -13.35
CA LEU A 794 -19.80 -2.41 -12.57
C LEU A 794 -20.66 -1.37 -13.29
N SER A 795 -21.96 -1.66 -13.37
CA SER A 795 -23.01 -0.73 -13.78
C SER A 795 -23.52 0.09 -12.59
N ALA A 796 -23.62 -0.54 -11.42
CA ALA A 796 -24.19 0.04 -10.22
C ALA A 796 -23.52 -0.45 -8.93
N ILE A 797 -23.54 0.40 -7.90
CA ILE A 797 -23.21 0.08 -6.52
C ILE A 797 -24.47 0.31 -5.67
N ILE A 798 -24.76 -0.61 -4.77
CA ILE A 798 -25.91 -0.53 -3.86
C ILE A 798 -25.41 -0.49 -2.41
N PHE A 799 -25.89 0.48 -1.64
CA PHE A 799 -25.83 0.49 -0.19
C PHE A 799 -27.19 0.08 0.39
N GLY A 800 -27.22 -0.49 1.58
CA GLY A 800 -28.48 -0.79 2.25
C GLY A 800 -28.30 -1.38 3.64
N GLY A 801 -29.31 -1.19 4.46
CA GLY A 801 -29.35 -1.68 5.83
C GLY A 801 -30.76 -2.05 6.24
N ARG A 802 -30.89 -2.69 7.40
CA ARG A 802 -32.21 -2.97 7.98
C ARG A 802 -32.76 -1.70 8.62
N ARG A 803 -33.84 -1.16 8.06
CA ARG A 803 -34.54 0.02 8.57
C ARG A 803 -36.05 -0.23 8.55
N ALA A 804 -36.70 -0.30 9.71
CA ALA A 804 -38.15 -0.46 9.79
C ALA A 804 -38.90 0.80 9.31
N ARG A 805 -38.29 1.98 9.47
CA ARG A 805 -38.82 3.32 9.12
C ARG A 805 -37.76 4.16 8.39
N VAL A 806 -38.11 5.39 7.99
CA VAL A 806 -37.24 6.40 7.37
C VAL A 806 -36.84 6.10 5.92
N ALA A 807 -36.07 5.03 5.69
CA ALA A 807 -35.51 4.75 4.37
C ALA A 807 -36.56 4.13 3.42
N PRO A 808 -36.75 4.66 2.20
CA PRO A 808 -37.63 4.05 1.21
C PRO A 808 -37.03 2.77 0.63
N LEU A 809 -37.85 2.01 -0.10
CA LEU A 809 -37.47 0.74 -0.73
C LEU A 809 -36.20 0.88 -1.57
N VAL A 810 -36.11 1.94 -2.37
CA VAL A 810 -34.94 2.27 -3.17
C VAL A 810 -34.87 3.77 -3.48
N PHE A 811 -33.66 4.31 -3.55
CA PHE A 811 -33.39 5.61 -4.18
C PHE A 811 -32.02 5.61 -4.85
N GLN A 812 -31.85 6.45 -5.88
CA GLN A 812 -30.59 6.70 -6.59
C GLN A 812 -29.93 7.97 -6.05
N SER A 813 -28.61 7.95 -5.84
CA SER A 813 -27.85 9.17 -5.56
C SER A 813 -27.80 10.08 -6.80
N ARG A 814 -27.56 11.37 -6.57
CA ARG A 814 -27.54 12.37 -7.66
C ARG A 814 -26.27 12.26 -8.50
N ASP A 815 -25.17 12.00 -7.82
CA ASP A 815 -23.84 11.86 -8.38
C ASP A 815 -22.98 10.99 -7.44
N TRP A 816 -21.68 10.92 -7.74
CA TRP A 816 -20.71 10.16 -6.96
C TRP A 816 -20.50 10.73 -5.56
N GLU A 817 -20.38 12.06 -5.40
CA GLU A 817 -20.15 12.68 -4.08
C GLU A 817 -21.34 12.41 -3.16
N HIS A 818 -22.55 12.65 -3.66
CA HIS A 818 -23.77 12.31 -2.95
C HIS A 818 -23.86 10.80 -2.67
N GLY A 819 -23.41 9.94 -3.60
CA GLY A 819 -23.36 8.50 -3.40
C GLY A 819 -22.37 8.07 -2.30
N VAL A 820 -21.22 8.73 -2.18
CA VAL A 820 -20.29 8.51 -1.06
C VAL A 820 -20.93 8.95 0.25
N PHE A 821 -21.64 10.08 0.28
CA PHE A 821 -22.41 10.50 1.46
C PHE A 821 -23.47 9.47 1.86
N VAL A 822 -24.23 8.93 0.90
CA VAL A 822 -25.23 7.87 1.14
C VAL A 822 -24.57 6.63 1.76
N GLY A 823 -23.43 6.19 1.24
CA GLY A 823 -22.68 5.08 1.83
C GLY A 823 -22.13 5.40 3.22
N ALA A 824 -21.60 6.62 3.42
CA ALA A 824 -20.96 7.05 4.66
C ALA A 824 -21.95 7.18 5.83
N THR A 825 -23.21 7.46 5.53
CA THR A 825 -24.28 7.69 6.51
C THR A 825 -25.19 6.47 6.71
N MET A 826 -24.88 5.36 6.02
CA MET A 826 -25.68 4.14 6.05
C MET A 826 -25.93 3.67 7.49
N GLY A 827 -27.21 3.59 7.85
CA GLY A 827 -27.67 3.11 9.14
C GLY A 827 -28.33 1.74 9.02
N SER A 828 -28.13 0.89 10.02
CA SER A 828 -28.84 -0.39 10.13
C SER A 828 -29.20 -0.66 11.58
N GLU A 829 -30.42 -1.12 11.82
CA GLU A 829 -30.87 -1.57 13.12
C GLU A 829 -30.07 -2.79 13.58
N THR A 830 -29.66 -2.78 14.84
CA THR A 830 -28.98 -3.93 15.45
C THR A 830 -29.94 -5.09 15.61
N THR A 831 -29.48 -6.28 15.21
CA THR A 831 -30.16 -7.53 15.55
C THR A 831 -29.70 -7.99 16.94
N ALA A 832 -30.50 -8.85 17.59
CA ALA A 832 -30.17 -9.42 18.90
C ALA A 832 -28.78 -10.11 18.93
N ALA A 833 -28.27 -10.54 17.77
CA ALA A 833 -26.99 -11.25 17.63
C ALA A 833 -25.75 -10.34 17.70
N ALA A 834 -25.87 -9.02 17.53
CA ALA A 834 -24.72 -8.12 17.43
C ALA A 834 -24.42 -7.34 18.71
N THR A 835 -25.43 -6.89 19.45
CA THR A 835 -25.25 -5.97 20.60
C THR A 835 -26.16 -6.26 21.80
N GLY A 836 -26.98 -7.32 21.75
CA GLY A 836 -27.91 -7.67 22.83
C GLY A 836 -29.14 -6.75 22.97
N GLN A 837 -29.16 -5.58 22.31
CA GLN A 837 -30.32 -4.68 22.22
C GLN A 837 -30.83 -4.64 20.78
N VAL A 838 -32.12 -4.93 20.59
CA VAL A 838 -32.80 -4.97 19.28
C VAL A 838 -33.35 -3.59 18.95
N GLY A 839 -33.15 -3.12 17.71
CA GLY A 839 -33.82 -1.93 17.18
C GLY A 839 -33.06 -0.61 17.36
N VAL A 840 -31.83 -0.62 17.89
CA VAL A 840 -30.96 0.57 17.93
C VAL A 840 -30.32 0.76 16.56
N VAL A 841 -30.46 1.94 15.96
CA VAL A 841 -29.80 2.24 14.68
C VAL A 841 -28.31 2.43 14.93
N ARG A 842 -27.49 1.54 14.36
CA ARG A 842 -26.03 1.67 14.32
C ARG A 842 -25.63 2.16 12.92
N ARG A 843 -24.83 3.23 12.86
CA ARG A 843 -24.18 3.64 11.61
C ARG A 843 -23.13 2.59 11.24
N ASP A 844 -23.18 2.08 10.02
CA ASP A 844 -22.23 1.11 9.48
C ASP A 844 -21.80 1.57 8.07
N PRO A 845 -20.94 2.61 7.99
CA PRO A 845 -20.55 3.24 6.73
C PRO A 845 -20.03 2.21 5.72
N MET A 846 -20.62 2.16 4.53
CA MET A 846 -20.28 1.21 3.45
C MET A 846 -20.28 -0.28 3.89
N ALA A 847 -20.92 -0.62 5.01
CA ALA A 847 -20.84 -1.92 5.69
C ALA A 847 -19.39 -2.31 6.10
N MET A 848 -18.51 -1.32 6.24
CA MET A 848 -17.08 -1.46 6.48
C MET A 848 -16.68 -1.11 7.92
N LEU A 849 -17.62 -0.75 8.81
CA LEU A 849 -17.30 -0.28 10.16
C LEU A 849 -16.34 -1.22 10.92
N PRO A 850 -16.51 -2.56 10.93
CA PRO A 850 -15.60 -3.45 11.65
C PRO A 850 -14.45 -4.00 10.79
N PHE A 851 -14.25 -3.45 9.58
CA PHE A 851 -13.38 -4.01 8.54
C PHE A 851 -12.43 -2.99 7.89
N CYS A 852 -12.65 -1.69 8.05
CA CYS A 852 -11.72 -0.69 7.52
C CYS A 852 -10.38 -0.75 8.25
N GLY A 853 -9.29 -0.96 7.51
CA GLY A 853 -7.95 -1.16 8.08
C GLY A 853 -7.24 0.12 8.52
N TYR A 854 -7.85 1.29 8.33
CA TYR A 854 -7.30 2.60 8.63
C TYR A 854 -8.43 3.58 9.00
N ASN A 855 -8.10 4.85 9.19
CA ASN A 855 -9.06 5.88 9.58
C ASN A 855 -10.21 6.00 8.57
N MET A 856 -11.45 5.84 9.04
CA MET A 856 -12.63 5.85 8.18
C MET A 856 -12.83 7.20 7.46
N ALA A 857 -12.36 8.32 8.02
CA ALA A 857 -12.44 9.63 7.36
C ALA A 857 -11.54 9.68 6.11
N ASP A 858 -10.33 9.13 6.18
CA ASP A 858 -9.47 8.97 5.00
C ASP A 858 -10.05 7.96 4.00
N TYR A 859 -10.79 6.98 4.50
CA TYR A 859 -11.47 6.01 3.66
C TYR A 859 -12.59 6.69 2.85
N PHE A 860 -13.36 7.59 3.46
CA PHE A 860 -14.30 8.43 2.73
C PHE A 860 -13.59 9.35 1.74
N GLN A 861 -12.47 9.96 2.13
CA GLN A 861 -11.67 10.78 1.22
C GLN A 861 -11.15 9.97 0.03
N HIS A 862 -10.77 8.71 0.24
CA HIS A 862 -10.35 7.80 -0.81
C HIS A 862 -11.48 7.48 -1.79
N TRP A 863 -12.69 7.20 -1.27
CA TRP A 863 -13.90 7.06 -2.08
C TRP A 863 -14.20 8.30 -2.92
N LEU A 864 -14.11 9.50 -2.35
CA LEU A 864 -14.27 10.77 -3.09
C LEU A 864 -13.20 10.92 -4.17
N GLY A 865 -11.94 10.64 -3.83
CA GLY A 865 -10.80 10.71 -4.74
C GLY A 865 -10.91 9.77 -5.96
N MET A 866 -11.58 8.62 -5.82
CA MET A 866 -11.80 7.69 -6.94
C MET A 866 -12.53 8.31 -8.13
N ARG A 867 -13.39 9.31 -7.89
CA ARG A 867 -14.14 9.97 -8.96
C ARG A 867 -13.25 10.49 -10.09
N THR A 868 -12.05 10.98 -9.75
CA THR A 868 -11.08 11.53 -10.71
C THR A 868 -10.48 10.49 -11.65
N ARG A 869 -10.55 9.21 -11.26
CA ARG A 869 -10.04 8.06 -12.03
C ARG A 869 -11.11 7.35 -12.86
N LEU A 870 -12.37 7.78 -12.73
CA LEU A 870 -13.51 7.13 -13.37
C LEU A 870 -14.15 8.09 -14.38
N ALA A 871 -13.95 7.81 -15.66
CA ALA A 871 -14.66 8.52 -16.72
C ALA A 871 -16.15 8.12 -16.76
N ARG A 872 -16.46 6.88 -16.36
CA ARG A 872 -17.82 6.30 -16.33
C ARG A 872 -18.03 5.59 -14.98
N PRO A 873 -18.22 6.35 -13.89
CA PRO A 873 -18.48 5.75 -12.58
C PRO A 873 -19.81 4.97 -12.59
N PRO A 874 -19.92 3.87 -11.83
CA PRO A 874 -21.19 3.19 -11.64
C PRO A 874 -22.18 4.12 -10.92
N ALA A 875 -23.47 3.97 -11.21
CA ALA A 875 -24.52 4.66 -10.47
C ALA A 875 -24.61 4.11 -9.04
N ILE A 876 -24.83 4.99 -8.05
CA ILE A 876 -24.96 4.58 -6.65
C ILE A 876 -26.43 4.62 -6.24
N PHE A 877 -26.87 3.56 -5.58
CA PHE A 877 -28.23 3.42 -5.06
C PHE A 877 -28.19 3.08 -3.58
N HIS A 878 -29.30 3.34 -2.90
CA HIS A 878 -29.57 2.81 -1.58
C HIS A 878 -30.88 2.04 -1.59
N VAL A 879 -30.94 0.92 -0.85
CA VAL A 879 -32.13 0.07 -0.72
C VAL A 879 -32.49 -0.18 0.74
N ASN A 880 -33.77 -0.43 0.98
CA ASN A 880 -34.27 -0.92 2.26
C ASN A 880 -35.35 -1.99 2.04
N TRP A 881 -34.96 -3.26 2.19
CA TRP A 881 -35.88 -4.40 2.08
C TRP A 881 -36.81 -4.57 3.28
N PHE A 882 -36.57 -3.81 4.36
CA PHE A 882 -37.06 -4.13 5.69
C PHE A 882 -38.06 -3.10 6.23
N ARG A 883 -38.56 -2.19 5.38
CA ARG A 883 -39.57 -1.22 5.77
C ARG A 883 -40.84 -1.94 6.26
N THR A 884 -41.36 -1.52 7.40
CA THR A 884 -42.57 -2.11 8.01
C THR A 884 -43.75 -1.15 7.97
N GLY A 885 -44.95 -1.69 7.83
CA GLY A 885 -46.20 -0.94 7.97
C GLY A 885 -46.54 -0.63 9.43
N PRO A 886 -47.64 0.10 9.67
CA PRO A 886 -48.12 0.40 11.03
C PRO A 886 -48.44 -0.83 11.87
N ASP A 887 -48.74 -1.96 11.24
CA ASP A 887 -49.01 -3.26 11.87
C ASP A 887 -47.73 -4.07 12.19
N GLY A 888 -46.55 -3.51 11.89
CA GLY A 888 -45.25 -4.14 12.10
C GLY A 888 -44.87 -5.20 11.07
N ARG A 889 -45.66 -5.42 10.01
CA ARG A 889 -45.33 -6.36 8.93
C ARG A 889 -44.43 -5.71 7.91
N PHE A 890 -43.55 -6.49 7.28
CA PHE A 890 -42.75 -6.01 6.15
C PHE A 890 -43.67 -5.67 4.97
N LEU A 891 -43.54 -4.44 4.46
CA LEU A 891 -44.29 -3.98 3.29
C LEU A 891 -43.78 -4.63 2.00
N TRP A 892 -42.48 -4.88 1.92
CA TRP A 892 -41.85 -5.49 0.75
C TRP A 892 -41.64 -7.00 0.97
N PRO A 893 -42.06 -7.86 0.03
CA PRO A 893 -41.90 -9.32 0.16
C PRO A 893 -40.43 -9.79 0.11
N GLY A 894 -39.51 -8.99 -0.44
CA GLY A 894 -38.08 -9.30 -0.46
C GLY A 894 -37.70 -10.47 -1.38
N PHE A 895 -36.56 -11.10 -1.07
CA PHE A 895 -36.03 -12.29 -1.76
C PHE A 895 -36.04 -12.15 -3.29
N GLY A 896 -36.66 -13.08 -4.03
CA GLY A 896 -36.72 -13.06 -5.49
C GLY A 896 -37.39 -11.79 -6.05
N GLN A 897 -38.29 -11.15 -5.30
CA GLN A 897 -38.97 -9.93 -5.75
C GLN A 897 -38.02 -8.73 -5.80
N ASN A 898 -36.87 -8.78 -5.11
CA ASN A 898 -35.82 -7.74 -5.20
C ASN A 898 -35.33 -7.55 -6.64
N LEU A 899 -35.49 -8.54 -7.52
CA LEU A 899 -35.23 -8.39 -8.96
C LEU A 899 -35.96 -7.18 -9.57
N ARG A 900 -37.22 -6.92 -9.18
CA ARG A 900 -38.03 -5.79 -9.69
C ARG A 900 -37.35 -4.44 -9.41
N VAL A 901 -36.72 -4.32 -8.24
CA VAL A 901 -35.96 -3.13 -7.85
C VAL A 901 -34.65 -3.05 -8.63
N LEU A 902 -33.95 -4.16 -8.85
CA LEU A 902 -32.75 -4.19 -9.70
C LEU A 902 -33.06 -3.78 -11.15
N LEU A 903 -34.21 -4.19 -11.70
CA LEU A 903 -34.64 -3.80 -13.04
C LEU A 903 -34.84 -2.28 -13.16
N TRP A 904 -35.49 -1.66 -12.18
CA TRP A 904 -35.58 -0.19 -12.13
C TRP A 904 -34.20 0.47 -12.08
N MET A 905 -33.26 -0.05 -11.27
CA MET A 905 -31.90 0.48 -11.22
C MET A 905 -31.20 0.41 -12.59
N ILE A 906 -31.36 -0.69 -13.33
CA ILE A 906 -30.78 -0.83 -14.66
C ILE A 906 -31.43 0.14 -15.67
N GLU A 907 -32.74 0.33 -15.62
CA GLU A 907 -33.40 1.36 -16.45
C GLU A 907 -32.92 2.77 -16.09
N ARG A 908 -32.62 3.05 -14.81
CA ARG A 908 -31.97 4.31 -14.39
C ARG A 908 -30.55 4.44 -14.94
N VAL A 909 -29.74 3.38 -14.88
CA VAL A 909 -28.39 3.34 -15.49
C VAL A 909 -28.44 3.60 -17.00
N LYS A 910 -29.50 3.14 -17.67
CA LYS A 910 -29.73 3.34 -19.12
C LYS A 910 -30.36 4.71 -19.45
N GLY A 911 -30.65 5.54 -18.45
CA GLY A 911 -31.25 6.87 -18.62
C GLY A 911 -32.75 6.84 -18.97
N LYS A 912 -33.45 5.73 -18.68
CA LYS A 912 -34.86 5.50 -19.07
C LYS A 912 -35.83 5.33 -17.91
N GLY A 913 -35.36 4.98 -16.71
CA GLY A 913 -36.25 4.68 -15.58
C GLY A 913 -36.96 5.94 -15.05
N ALA A 914 -38.28 5.87 -14.81
CA ALA A 914 -39.03 6.96 -14.20
C ALA A 914 -38.57 7.21 -12.75
N ALA A 915 -38.37 8.48 -12.39
CA ALA A 915 -37.94 8.86 -11.05
C ALA A 915 -38.41 10.25 -10.65
N ASP A 916 -38.77 10.40 -9.38
CA ASP A 916 -39.14 11.68 -8.76
C ASP A 916 -37.99 12.17 -7.88
N GLU A 917 -37.73 13.48 -7.91
CA GLU A 917 -36.70 14.08 -7.07
C GLU A 917 -37.22 14.36 -5.65
N THR A 918 -36.42 13.96 -4.67
CA THR A 918 -36.68 14.15 -3.23
C THR A 918 -35.42 14.70 -2.55
N PRO A 919 -35.49 15.22 -1.31
CA PRO A 919 -34.30 15.68 -0.58
C PRO A 919 -33.16 14.64 -0.53
N ILE A 920 -33.48 13.35 -0.44
CA ILE A 920 -32.49 12.27 -0.29
C ILE A 920 -31.96 11.72 -1.63
N GLY A 921 -32.48 12.19 -2.77
CA GLY A 921 -32.13 11.67 -4.10
C GLY A 921 -33.37 11.33 -4.91
N LEU A 922 -33.19 10.45 -5.91
CA LEU A 922 -34.24 10.10 -6.87
C LEU A 922 -34.93 8.79 -6.46
N VAL A 923 -36.22 8.84 -6.18
CA VAL A 923 -37.05 7.65 -5.88
C VAL A 923 -37.79 7.18 -7.13
N PRO A 924 -38.26 5.93 -7.22
CA PRO A 924 -39.09 5.50 -8.35
C PRO A 924 -40.34 6.36 -8.50
N GLY A 925 -40.55 6.90 -9.69
CA GLY A 925 -41.78 7.60 -10.04
C GLY A 925 -42.92 6.62 -10.36
N GLU A 926 -44.07 7.14 -10.77
CA GLU A 926 -45.21 6.29 -11.14
C GLU A 926 -44.84 5.28 -12.25
N GLY A 927 -45.19 4.01 -12.03
CA GLY A 927 -44.81 2.90 -12.92
C GLY A 927 -43.32 2.53 -12.90
N GLY A 928 -42.50 3.15 -12.06
CA GLY A 928 -41.07 2.85 -11.96
C GLY A 928 -40.77 1.45 -11.38
N ILE A 929 -41.60 0.98 -10.44
CA ILE A 929 -41.55 -0.39 -9.92
C ILE A 929 -42.80 -1.14 -10.38
N ASP A 930 -42.58 -2.32 -10.95
CA ASP A 930 -43.67 -3.25 -11.24
C ASP A 930 -44.14 -3.94 -9.96
N PHE A 931 -45.33 -3.59 -9.49
CA PHE A 931 -45.98 -4.19 -8.32
C PHE A 931 -46.99 -5.30 -8.68
N GLU A 932 -47.13 -5.64 -9.97
CA GLU A 932 -48.11 -6.61 -10.43
C GLU A 932 -47.89 -7.99 -9.78
N GLY A 933 -48.99 -8.58 -9.29
CA GLY A 933 -48.98 -9.89 -8.64
C GLY A 933 -48.47 -9.93 -7.21
N LEU A 934 -48.09 -8.80 -6.60
CA LEU A 934 -47.60 -8.74 -5.22
C LEU A 934 -48.70 -8.59 -4.16
N GLY A 935 -49.94 -8.30 -4.56
CA GLY A 935 -51.07 -8.13 -3.64
C GLY A 935 -50.98 -6.91 -2.72
N LEU A 936 -50.13 -5.93 -3.06
CA LEU A 936 -49.97 -4.69 -2.30
C LEU A 936 -51.04 -3.66 -2.69
N SER A 937 -51.69 -3.06 -1.69
CA SER A 937 -52.59 -1.92 -1.89
C SER A 937 -51.84 -0.68 -2.40
N ARG A 938 -52.54 0.26 -3.05
CA ARG A 938 -51.91 1.52 -3.51
C ARG A 938 -51.24 2.28 -2.36
N ALA A 939 -51.85 2.28 -1.17
CA ALA A 939 -51.28 2.90 0.02
C ALA A 939 -49.96 2.26 0.46
N GLU A 940 -49.83 0.92 0.37
CA GLU A 940 -48.57 0.22 0.67
C GLU A 940 -47.50 0.48 -0.39
N GLN A 941 -47.89 0.55 -1.67
CA GLN A 941 -47.00 0.90 -2.77
C GLN A 941 -46.44 2.32 -2.60
N ASP A 942 -47.32 3.29 -2.34
CA ASP A 942 -46.92 4.68 -2.08
C ASP A 942 -46.02 4.76 -0.83
N ALA A 943 -46.36 4.02 0.23
CA ALA A 943 -45.57 3.97 1.46
C ALA A 943 -44.17 3.36 1.24
N LEU A 944 -43.97 2.45 0.29
CA LEU A 944 -42.66 1.87 0.00
C LEU A 944 -41.67 2.90 -0.55
N VAL A 945 -42.11 3.80 -1.42
CA VAL A 945 -41.25 4.81 -2.08
C VAL A 945 -41.26 6.17 -1.40
N ARG A 946 -42.16 6.40 -0.44
CA ARG A 946 -42.32 7.69 0.24
C ARG A 946 -41.10 8.09 1.08
N VAL A 947 -40.75 9.37 0.99
CA VAL A 947 -39.73 10.04 1.81
C VAL A 947 -40.42 10.99 2.81
N GLU A 948 -40.46 10.60 4.08
CA GLU A 948 -41.05 11.41 5.15
C GLU A 948 -40.01 12.42 5.66
N ARG A 949 -40.26 13.72 5.43
CA ARG A 949 -39.24 14.75 5.71
C ARG A 949 -38.92 14.87 7.19
N ASP A 950 -39.92 14.79 8.07
CA ASP A 950 -39.72 14.90 9.52
C ASP A 950 -38.89 13.71 10.04
N GLU A 951 -39.11 12.51 9.50
CA GLU A 951 -38.32 11.33 9.83
C GLU A 951 -36.84 11.48 9.40
N TRP A 952 -36.59 12.05 8.22
CA TRP A 952 -35.22 12.33 7.75
C TRP A 952 -34.57 13.51 8.46
N ALA A 953 -35.32 14.53 8.85
CA ALA A 953 -34.82 15.66 9.63
C ALA A 953 -34.31 15.19 11.00
N ALA A 954 -34.96 14.16 11.59
CA ALA A 954 -34.52 13.53 12.82
C ALA A 954 -33.20 12.74 12.67
N GLU A 955 -32.82 12.29 11.47
CA GLU A 955 -31.55 11.60 11.23
C GLU A 955 -30.34 12.56 11.18
N VAL A 956 -30.55 13.83 10.80
CA VAL A 956 -29.48 14.80 10.57
C VAL A 956 -28.59 15.00 11.82
N PRO A 957 -29.14 15.20 13.04
CA PRO A 957 -28.32 15.31 14.25
C PRO A 957 -27.50 14.05 14.56
N GLU A 958 -28.05 12.86 14.28
CA GLU A 958 -27.32 11.60 14.49
C GLU A 958 -26.17 11.43 13.52
N ILE A 959 -26.38 11.80 12.25
CA ILE A 959 -25.33 11.79 11.23
C ILE A 959 -24.22 12.79 11.62
N ARG A 960 -24.60 13.99 12.07
CA ARG A 960 -23.64 15.00 12.53
C ARG A 960 -22.82 14.49 13.71
N ALA A 961 -23.47 13.95 14.73
CA ALA A 961 -22.78 13.37 15.89
C ALA A 961 -21.83 12.22 15.51
N PHE A 962 -22.16 11.45 14.47
CA PHE A 962 -21.26 10.44 13.94
C PHE A 962 -20.04 11.07 13.25
N PHE A 963 -20.23 12.11 12.43
CA PHE A 963 -19.14 12.84 11.77
C PHE A 963 -18.24 13.59 12.75
N ASP A 964 -18.79 14.17 13.82
CA ASP A 964 -18.03 14.92 14.84
C ASP A 964 -16.95 14.05 15.51
N ARG A 965 -17.11 12.71 15.53
CA ARG A 965 -16.10 11.77 16.05
C ARG A 965 -14.77 11.82 15.30
N PHE A 966 -14.78 12.28 14.04
CA PHE A 966 -13.59 12.36 13.20
C PHE A 966 -12.89 13.73 13.26
N GLY A 967 -13.49 14.72 13.94
CA GLY A 967 -12.98 16.10 14.01
C GLY A 967 -12.71 16.68 12.62
N ASP A 968 -11.65 17.48 12.50
CA ASP A 968 -11.27 18.15 11.24
C ASP A 968 -10.82 17.19 10.12
N ARG A 969 -10.71 15.88 10.39
CA ARG A 969 -10.34 14.89 9.38
C ARG A 969 -11.52 14.46 8.51
N ILE A 970 -12.77 14.72 8.93
CA ILE A 970 -13.94 14.42 8.09
C ILE A 970 -13.87 15.23 6.79
N PRO A 971 -14.11 14.64 5.60
CA PRO A 971 -14.08 15.40 4.36
C PRO A 971 -15.18 16.47 4.32
N ASP A 972 -14.81 17.71 3.97
CA ASP A 972 -15.76 18.84 3.84
C ASP A 972 -16.92 18.53 2.88
N ALA A 973 -16.66 17.71 1.85
CA ALA A 973 -17.68 17.26 0.91
C ALA A 973 -18.85 16.52 1.59
N LEU A 974 -18.56 15.71 2.61
CA LEU A 974 -19.59 15.01 3.37
C LEU A 974 -20.35 15.93 4.32
N VAL A 975 -19.66 16.89 4.93
CA VAL A 975 -20.29 17.92 5.76
C VAL A 975 -21.24 18.78 4.92
N ARG A 976 -20.79 19.25 3.75
CA ARG A 976 -21.64 19.99 2.80
C ARG A 976 -22.83 19.16 2.32
N SER A 977 -22.65 17.88 2.08
CA SER A 977 -23.76 16.97 1.70
C SER A 977 -24.80 16.86 2.83
N LEU A 978 -24.36 16.79 4.09
CA LEU A 978 -25.25 16.80 5.25
C LEU A 978 -26.00 18.13 5.40
N ASP A 979 -25.29 19.26 5.24
CA ASP A 979 -25.89 20.59 5.30
C ASP A 979 -26.92 20.80 4.18
N THR A 980 -26.60 20.30 2.97
CA THR A 980 -27.51 20.32 1.82
C THR A 980 -28.77 19.52 2.10
N LEU A 981 -28.64 18.29 2.64
CA LEU A 981 -29.78 17.48 3.05
C LEU A 981 -30.64 18.21 4.09
N ALA A 982 -30.02 18.76 5.14
CA ALA A 982 -30.72 19.51 6.18
C ALA A 982 -31.48 20.71 5.62
N HIS A 983 -30.87 21.44 4.68
CA HIS A 983 -31.51 22.55 3.99
C HIS A 983 -32.71 22.08 3.15
N GLN A 984 -32.54 21.06 2.30
CA GLN A 984 -33.60 20.55 1.43
C GLN A 984 -34.81 19.99 2.20
N LEU A 985 -34.58 19.43 3.39
CA LEU A 985 -35.66 18.98 4.26
C LEU A 985 -36.49 20.14 4.84
N THR A 986 -35.90 21.33 4.99
CA THR A 986 -36.55 22.50 5.62
C THR A 986 -37.11 23.52 4.64
N THR A 987 -36.54 23.67 3.43
CA THR A 987 -36.86 24.81 2.54
C THR A 987 -37.73 24.52 1.34
N ALA A 988 -37.99 23.26 0.99
CA ALA A 988 -38.83 22.95 -0.17
C ALA A 988 -40.33 23.07 0.19
N THR A 989 -40.89 24.28 0.14
CA THR A 989 -42.35 24.53 0.17
C THR A 989 -43.00 24.22 -1.17
N VAL A 990 -43.99 23.33 -1.13
CA VAL A 990 -45.02 22.95 -2.13
C VAL A 990 -44.54 22.20 -3.36
#